data_AF-A0A134CCX1-F1
#
_entry.id   AF-A0A134CCX1-F1
#
_cell.length_a   1.000
_cell.length_b   1.000
_cell.length_c   1.000
_cell.angle_alpha   90.00
_cell.angle_beta   90.00
_cell.angle_gamma   90.00
#
_symmetry.space_group_name_H-M   'P 1'
#
loop_
_entity.id
_entity.type
_entity.pdbx_description
1 polymer ?
#
loop_
_entity_poly.entity_id
_entity_poly.type
_entity_poly.pdbx_seq_one_letter_code
_entity_poly.pdbx_strand_id
1 'polypeptide(L)'
;MNVDVQVNQLGHEKDGFLSHYYVNGIFCGLNYTPKQYGSDINITGDANVNTNGTAIHSGGTSFITIGGGGTVEIQKETVNYALNAEEGFISMNVKLDRLPGGRKDEMPKVVAPGTHTTKIHGNIALINREDRPANSAGLVPTIINLGLTTADSEWIGTVMDGYKENPKMKPEQKQIREQTGLNLYLMNGAKWKNEMWGTYPSTFTGSKVRSITGGESAQNAGIIYQNHFRNITVNNFSGFVRVLYERNKTKTTTIDGGDIIIKAAKEGSHLILRTSHVDGLDVKAQNETLSNLATKLQYTGEKGKLTGTVEIAEGLMEAKISKDIEFQDDGHGKYIPEITTPPVQDTEVIEKVTDGYAVGREFRDGTQTTFDKDVVVNVSGKGISGGKNAQNVTGIYILNNSKVNFNKNIKITVKNADPATRGTSEGADVAHYYMSGIYVGYGSGGYKYSQALIKGNVDIDVVGVGIQANKDGYIYVDGGGNITTHALTGSDTYALLSEEGLVAMNVKFDSEGYLLGAGNHDVNVYGNLGILNKNYGIDPNLGAKESYIALGLATANSKLTGAVLNEFDENGNNTNESGVDLYLQNGATWINRWIGAERVKAPRKDAETYLFKGSKVHNFYGGKTEAETGFIEQEDGDRPIDIEHYNGYTVVKYAHDGKGKIQGGDIRIEEAFDGSGISIRTKSLNGLKVGTTVADDQTLINKTLAALAQKLVYQADDGKLKAKVEIAEGLATPSISKVITYFDENHHGVYDSTGVVPKKPKKFEKHTQGAATGHGIYDDQKESYDDVIINVSGSGVTSEKTYNNVVGLYVLDGGQADIKGNLKVTVKNPRPALRGSSEGADIAHYYMSGVYAGYG
;
A
#
# COMPACT_ATOMS: atom_id res chain seq x y z
N MET A 1 15.64 29.92 -16.46
CA MET A 1 14.79 30.92 -17.16
C MET A 1 13.35 30.55 -16.92
N ASN A 2 12.47 31.51 -16.59
CA ASN A 2 11.03 31.26 -16.43
C ASN A 2 10.27 32.08 -17.47
N VAL A 3 9.41 31.42 -18.24
CA VAL A 3 8.59 32.03 -19.28
C VAL A 3 7.14 31.62 -19.04
N ASP A 4 6.26 32.60 -18.90
CA ASP A 4 4.81 32.39 -18.82
C ASP A 4 4.14 33.29 -19.86
N VAL A 5 3.54 32.68 -20.88
CA VAL A 5 2.91 33.38 -22.00
C VAL A 5 1.49 32.85 -22.17
N GLN A 6 0.50 33.70 -21.91
CA GLN A 6 -0.92 33.35 -21.99
C GLN A 6 -1.66 34.37 -22.88
N VAL A 7 -2.61 33.89 -23.68
CA VAL A 7 -3.55 34.75 -24.41
C VAL A 7 -5.00 34.43 -24.06
N ASN A 8 -5.87 35.44 -24.05
CA ASN A 8 -7.28 35.26 -23.68
C ASN A 8 -8.10 34.46 -24.71
N GLN A 9 -7.68 34.48 -25.99
CA GLN A 9 -8.29 33.71 -27.08
C GLN A 9 -7.20 33.30 -28.06
N LEU A 10 -7.10 32.00 -28.36
CA LEU A 10 -6.30 31.50 -29.47
C LEU A 10 -7.09 31.75 -30.76
N GLY A 11 -6.50 32.50 -31.69
CA GLY A 11 -7.16 32.81 -32.97
C GLY A 11 -7.48 31.54 -33.75
N HIS A 12 -8.76 31.30 -34.03
CA HIS A 12 -9.21 30.25 -34.94
C HIS A 12 -9.14 30.75 -36.39
N GLU A 13 -7.99 30.61 -37.05
CA GLU A 13 -8.02 30.62 -38.52
C GLU A 13 -8.79 29.38 -39.02
N LYS A 14 -9.43 29.49 -40.20
CA LYS A 14 -10.34 28.48 -40.78
C LYS A 14 -9.76 27.05 -40.87
N ASP A 15 -8.44 26.89 -40.78
CA ASP A 15 -7.75 25.59 -40.87
C ASP A 15 -7.04 25.15 -39.57
N GLY A 16 -7.05 25.95 -38.49
CA GLY A 16 -6.53 25.62 -37.14
C GLY A 16 -5.03 25.33 -37.01
N PHE A 17 -4.37 24.86 -38.07
CA PHE A 17 -2.99 24.36 -38.06
C PHE A 17 -1.94 25.45 -37.85
N LEU A 18 -2.15 26.68 -38.36
CA LEU A 18 -1.17 27.78 -38.23
C LEU A 18 -1.12 28.42 -36.83
N SER A 19 -2.04 28.03 -35.94
CA SER A 19 -2.13 28.56 -34.57
C SER A 19 -0.81 28.46 -33.78
N HIS A 20 0.01 27.43 -34.06
CA HIS A 20 1.30 27.21 -33.40
C HIS A 20 2.36 28.32 -33.63
N TYR A 21 2.18 29.22 -34.62
CA TYR A 21 3.11 30.34 -34.81
C TYR A 21 2.80 31.57 -33.95
N TYR A 22 1.55 31.73 -33.50
CA TYR A 22 1.11 33.02 -32.95
C TYR A 22 1.40 33.18 -31.46
N VAL A 23 1.36 32.10 -30.70
CA VAL A 23 1.60 32.11 -29.25
C VAL A 23 2.71 31.12 -28.95
N ASN A 24 3.88 31.67 -28.60
CA ASN A 24 5.07 30.89 -28.31
C ASN A 24 5.73 31.33 -27.00
N GLY A 25 6.18 30.39 -26.19
CA GLY A 25 7.02 30.69 -25.03
C GLY A 25 8.43 31.07 -25.47
N ILE A 26 9.10 30.18 -26.20
CA ILE A 26 10.41 30.42 -26.82
C ILE A 26 10.27 30.17 -28.31
N PHE A 27 10.57 31.19 -29.11
CA PHE A 27 10.51 31.12 -30.57
C PHE A 27 11.85 31.49 -31.18
N CYS A 28 12.35 30.65 -32.09
CA CYS A 28 13.51 30.95 -32.91
C CYS A 28 13.23 30.54 -34.35
N GLY A 29 13.18 31.47 -35.30
CA GLY A 29 12.90 31.10 -36.68
C GLY A 29 12.87 32.23 -37.70
N LEU A 30 12.32 31.91 -38.88
CA LEU A 30 12.08 32.76 -40.06
C LEU A 30 13.31 33.09 -40.96
N ASN A 31 14.43 32.36 -40.85
CA ASN A 31 15.49 32.46 -41.85
C ASN A 31 15.23 31.51 -43.03
N TYR A 32 14.60 32.00 -44.09
CA TYR A 32 14.32 31.21 -45.31
C TYR A 32 15.44 31.32 -46.37
N THR A 33 16.64 31.75 -45.98
CA THR A 33 17.78 31.82 -46.91
C THR A 33 18.34 30.40 -47.13
N PRO A 34 18.22 29.79 -48.33
CA PRO A 34 18.42 28.35 -48.54
C PRO A 34 19.84 27.79 -48.26
N LYS A 35 20.80 28.63 -47.86
CA LYS A 35 22.23 28.27 -47.78
C LYS A 35 22.90 28.72 -46.48
N GLN A 36 22.16 29.20 -45.48
CA GLN A 36 22.73 29.67 -44.22
C GLN A 36 21.93 29.13 -43.03
N TYR A 37 22.64 28.80 -41.96
CA TYR A 37 22.03 28.50 -40.67
C TYR A 37 21.32 29.73 -40.11
N GLY A 38 20.20 29.48 -39.43
CA GLY A 38 19.31 30.48 -38.85
C GLY A 38 19.84 31.13 -37.58
N SER A 39 18.91 31.71 -36.83
CA SER A 39 19.21 32.27 -35.51
C SER A 39 19.56 31.17 -34.51
N ASP A 40 20.30 31.50 -33.46
CA ASP A 40 20.71 30.55 -32.41
C ASP A 40 20.39 31.13 -31.03
N ILE A 41 19.50 30.46 -30.29
CA ILE A 41 19.21 30.72 -28.88
C ILE A 41 19.93 29.66 -28.05
N ASN A 42 20.81 30.11 -27.16
CA ASN A 42 21.54 29.22 -26.25
C ASN A 42 21.28 29.62 -24.79
N ILE A 43 20.51 28.79 -24.08
CA ILE A 43 20.21 28.89 -22.65
C ILE A 43 21.07 27.85 -21.94
N THR A 44 21.97 28.28 -21.07
CA THR A 44 22.96 27.37 -20.45
C THR A 44 22.42 26.60 -19.25
N GLY A 45 21.38 27.08 -18.57
CA GLY A 45 20.73 26.44 -17.42
C GLY A 45 19.35 25.88 -17.75
N ASP A 46 18.54 25.65 -16.70
CA ASP A 46 17.18 25.15 -16.83
C ASP A 46 16.22 26.20 -17.43
N ALA A 47 15.20 25.74 -18.14
CA ALA A 47 14.11 26.56 -18.67
C ALA A 47 12.75 26.01 -18.25
N ASN A 48 11.95 26.85 -17.60
CA ASN A 48 10.56 26.58 -17.27
C ASN A 48 9.66 27.41 -18.19
N VAL A 49 8.80 26.74 -18.96
CA VAL A 49 7.91 27.37 -19.95
C VAL A 49 6.49 26.90 -19.68
N ASN A 50 5.60 27.82 -19.36
CA ASN A 50 4.16 27.58 -19.25
C ASN A 50 3.44 28.44 -20.30
N THR A 51 2.58 27.83 -21.11
CA THR A 51 1.81 28.59 -22.11
C THR A 51 0.53 27.87 -22.53
N ASN A 52 -0.47 28.61 -22.96
CA ASN A 52 -1.59 28.05 -23.71
C ASN A 52 -1.34 27.97 -25.24
N GLY A 53 -0.15 28.38 -25.69
CA GLY A 53 0.35 28.25 -27.05
C GLY A 53 1.27 27.05 -27.27
N THR A 54 2.15 27.16 -28.27
CA THR A 54 3.30 26.24 -28.43
C THR A 54 4.42 26.67 -27.49
N ALA A 55 4.97 25.77 -26.69
CA ALA A 55 5.95 26.21 -25.70
C ALA A 55 7.29 26.56 -26.33
N ILE A 56 7.89 25.66 -27.10
CA ILE A 56 9.19 25.88 -27.75
C ILE A 56 9.09 25.56 -29.24
N HIS A 57 9.32 26.57 -30.08
CA HIS A 57 9.28 26.45 -31.54
C HIS A 57 10.60 26.85 -32.18
N SER A 58 11.17 25.96 -33.00
CA SER A 58 12.32 26.25 -33.84
C SER A 58 12.01 26.04 -35.32
N GLY A 59 12.15 27.09 -36.11
CA GLY A 59 11.83 27.11 -37.54
C GLY A 59 12.98 27.58 -38.43
N GLY A 60 12.96 27.22 -39.72
CA GLY A 60 13.82 27.83 -40.75
C GLY A 60 15.32 27.83 -40.40
N THR A 61 15.88 26.63 -40.28
CA THR A 61 17.30 26.33 -40.00
C THR A 61 17.87 26.93 -38.71
N SER A 62 17.00 27.37 -37.78
CA SER A 62 17.38 27.98 -36.51
C SER A 62 17.58 26.94 -35.40
N PHE A 63 18.34 27.35 -34.37
CA PHE A 63 18.74 26.52 -33.24
C PHE A 63 18.19 27.06 -31.92
N ILE A 64 17.60 26.17 -31.13
CA ILE A 64 17.31 26.40 -29.71
C ILE A 64 18.06 25.33 -28.91
N THR A 65 18.90 25.76 -27.99
CA THR A 65 19.61 24.89 -27.05
C THR A 65 19.31 25.32 -25.63
N ILE A 66 18.81 24.38 -24.84
CA ILE A 66 18.62 24.48 -23.39
C ILE A 66 19.57 23.45 -22.78
N GLY A 67 20.68 23.91 -22.23
CA GLY A 67 21.74 23.08 -21.67
C GLY A 67 21.31 22.32 -20.42
N GLY A 68 20.41 22.91 -19.63
CA GLY A 68 19.77 22.26 -18.47
C GLY A 68 18.47 21.54 -18.83
N GLY A 69 17.69 21.25 -17.80
CA GLY A 69 16.34 20.69 -17.87
C GLY A 69 15.27 21.76 -17.61
N GLY A 70 14.36 21.48 -16.70
CA GLY A 70 13.21 22.33 -16.35
C GLY A 70 11.88 21.76 -16.82
N THR A 71 10.81 22.54 -16.64
CA THR A 71 9.43 22.11 -16.93
C THR A 71 8.86 22.86 -18.14
N VAL A 72 8.36 22.13 -19.14
CA VAL A 72 7.65 22.67 -20.30
C VAL A 72 6.22 22.15 -20.28
N GLU A 73 5.26 23.04 -20.10
CA GLU A 73 3.84 22.70 -19.97
C GLU A 73 2.98 23.52 -20.92
N ILE A 74 2.10 22.82 -21.66
CA ILE A 74 1.06 23.45 -22.48
C ILE A 74 -0.34 23.03 -22.03
N GLN A 75 -1.33 23.90 -22.25
CA GLN A 75 -2.73 23.56 -21.97
C GLN A 75 -3.22 22.36 -22.81
N LYS A 76 -3.83 21.36 -22.15
CA LYS A 76 -4.24 20.07 -22.76
C LYS A 76 -5.32 20.17 -23.83
N GLU A 77 -6.10 21.25 -23.92
CA GLU A 77 -7.19 21.38 -24.89
C GLU A 77 -6.80 22.11 -26.19
N THR A 78 -5.52 22.13 -26.55
CA THR A 78 -5.02 22.89 -27.70
C THR A 78 -4.50 21.98 -28.82
N VAL A 79 -4.31 22.55 -30.02
CA VAL A 79 -3.61 21.93 -31.17
C VAL A 79 -2.10 22.23 -31.15
N ASN A 80 -1.59 22.79 -30.04
CA ASN A 80 -0.22 23.25 -29.91
C ASN A 80 0.72 22.15 -29.39
N TYR A 81 2.01 22.46 -29.35
CA TYR A 81 3.07 21.50 -29.03
C TYR A 81 3.95 22.00 -27.90
N ALA A 82 4.46 21.07 -27.09
CA ALA A 82 5.49 21.42 -26.11
C ALA A 82 6.81 21.74 -26.83
N LEU A 83 7.20 20.87 -27.77
CA LEU A 83 8.36 21.09 -28.63
C LEU A 83 7.92 20.95 -30.09
N ASN A 84 8.21 21.97 -30.91
CA ASN A 84 7.88 21.99 -32.32
C ASN A 84 9.09 22.39 -33.16
N ALA A 85 9.53 21.50 -34.05
CA ALA A 85 10.59 21.79 -34.99
C ALA A 85 10.06 21.75 -36.43
N GLU A 86 10.34 22.79 -37.20
CA GLU A 86 9.98 22.92 -38.61
C GLU A 86 11.21 23.36 -39.42
N GLU A 87 11.93 22.40 -39.98
CA GLU A 87 13.29 22.64 -40.52
C GLU A 87 14.24 23.30 -39.49
N GLY A 88 13.97 23.12 -38.19
CA GLY A 88 14.75 23.68 -37.08
C GLY A 88 15.35 22.61 -36.15
N PHE A 89 16.14 23.10 -35.20
CA PHE A 89 16.87 22.29 -34.23
C PHE A 89 16.49 22.68 -32.80
N ILE A 90 16.00 21.71 -32.03
CA ILE A 90 15.78 21.88 -30.59
C ILE A 90 16.65 20.88 -29.85
N SER A 91 17.40 21.32 -28.84
CA SER A 91 18.15 20.45 -27.94
C SER A 91 17.89 20.86 -26.51
N MET A 92 17.38 19.96 -25.69
CA MET A 92 17.10 20.20 -24.27
C MET A 92 17.70 19.08 -23.42
N ASN A 93 18.43 19.46 -22.37
CA ASN A 93 19.11 18.54 -21.45
C ASN A 93 20.03 17.54 -22.16
N VAL A 94 20.85 18.03 -23.09
CA VAL A 94 21.89 17.27 -23.78
C VAL A 94 23.15 18.10 -23.90
N LYS A 95 24.31 17.45 -23.87
CA LYS A 95 25.61 18.10 -24.09
C LYS A 95 25.94 18.08 -25.58
N LEU A 96 26.19 19.25 -26.14
CA LEU A 96 26.56 19.42 -27.55
C LEU A 96 28.06 19.74 -27.68
N ASP A 97 28.69 19.33 -28.78
CA ASP A 97 30.08 19.71 -29.16
C ASP A 97 30.17 21.15 -29.70
N ARG A 98 29.65 22.12 -28.94
CA ARG A 98 29.75 23.53 -29.32
C ARG A 98 31.16 24.07 -29.04
N LEU A 99 31.80 24.69 -30.03
CA LEU A 99 33.03 25.47 -29.82
C LEU A 99 32.74 26.74 -28.99
N PRO A 100 33.69 27.22 -28.17
CA PRO A 100 33.55 28.50 -27.48
C PRO A 100 33.35 29.62 -28.51
N GLY A 101 32.18 30.29 -28.48
CA GLY A 101 31.84 31.37 -29.40
C GLY A 101 30.89 31.02 -30.57
N GLY A 102 30.36 29.78 -30.64
CA GLY A 102 29.26 29.41 -31.54
C GLY A 102 29.65 29.35 -33.02
N ARG A 103 30.27 28.24 -33.46
CA ARG A 103 30.51 27.99 -34.89
C ARG A 103 29.17 27.99 -35.65
N LYS A 104 29.15 28.70 -36.79
CA LYS A 104 27.96 29.02 -37.58
C LYS A 104 27.84 28.21 -38.88
N ASP A 105 28.66 27.18 -39.05
CA ASP A 105 28.87 26.47 -40.32
C ASP A 105 28.69 24.93 -40.23
N GLU A 106 28.58 24.35 -39.03
CA GLU A 106 28.29 22.93 -38.85
C GLU A 106 27.25 22.70 -37.74
N MET A 107 26.38 21.71 -37.94
CA MET A 107 25.35 21.33 -36.98
C MET A 107 25.97 20.72 -35.71
N PRO A 108 25.64 21.23 -34.51
CA PRO A 108 26.13 20.64 -33.25
C PRO A 108 25.65 19.19 -33.08
N LYS A 109 26.56 18.31 -32.66
CA LYS A 109 26.31 16.90 -32.35
C LYS A 109 26.17 16.71 -30.86
N VAL A 110 25.29 15.80 -30.46
CA VAL A 110 25.19 15.38 -29.07
C VAL A 110 26.39 14.50 -28.73
N VAL A 111 27.15 14.89 -27.71
CA VAL A 111 28.31 14.13 -27.20
C VAL A 111 27.98 13.35 -25.94
N ALA A 112 26.97 13.77 -25.18
CA ALA A 112 26.48 13.06 -24.00
C ALA A 112 25.05 13.50 -23.66
N PRO A 113 24.25 12.65 -23.01
CA PRO A 113 23.02 13.09 -22.34
C PRO A 113 23.33 14.13 -21.25
N GLY A 114 22.38 15.02 -20.98
CA GLY A 114 22.45 15.93 -19.83
C GLY A 114 22.08 15.23 -18.53
N THR A 115 22.26 15.92 -17.41
CA THR A 115 22.07 15.36 -16.06
C THR A 115 20.95 16.03 -15.26
N HIS A 116 20.18 16.91 -15.90
CA HIS A 116 19.14 17.68 -15.24
C HIS A 116 17.79 16.97 -15.29
N THR A 117 16.91 17.33 -14.36
CA THR A 117 15.51 16.91 -14.38
C THR A 117 14.74 17.68 -15.44
N THR A 118 14.02 16.96 -16.30
CA THR A 118 13.25 17.54 -17.41
C THR A 118 11.82 17.02 -17.36
N LYS A 119 10.84 17.92 -17.35
CA LYS A 119 9.42 17.59 -17.38
C LYS A 119 8.77 18.20 -18.61
N ILE A 120 8.14 17.39 -19.46
CA ILE A 120 7.44 17.85 -20.66
C ILE A 120 5.98 17.41 -20.59
N HIS A 121 5.04 18.33 -20.64
CA HIS A 121 3.61 18.06 -20.67
C HIS A 121 3.03 18.63 -21.97
N GLY A 122 2.94 17.79 -22.99
CA GLY A 122 2.53 18.17 -24.34
C GLY A 122 3.09 17.26 -25.44
N ASN A 123 2.44 17.29 -26.60
CA ASN A 123 2.93 16.58 -27.79
C ASN A 123 4.19 17.23 -28.35
N ILE A 124 5.01 16.43 -29.03
CA ILE A 124 6.20 16.87 -29.77
C ILE A 124 5.92 16.75 -31.26
N ALA A 125 6.20 17.78 -32.04
CA ALA A 125 5.99 17.79 -33.49
C ALA A 125 7.27 18.06 -34.28
N LEU A 126 7.44 17.29 -35.36
CA LEU A 126 8.34 17.61 -36.46
C LEU A 126 7.49 17.90 -37.69
N ILE A 127 7.31 19.18 -37.99
CA ILE A 127 6.40 19.63 -39.05
C ILE A 127 7.10 19.54 -40.41
N ASN A 128 6.49 18.81 -41.35
CA ASN A 128 6.95 18.73 -42.74
C ASN A 128 6.25 19.79 -43.60
N ARG A 129 7.03 20.72 -44.17
CA ARG A 129 6.54 21.82 -45.03
C ARG A 129 7.21 21.89 -46.40
N GLU A 130 7.78 20.77 -46.84
CA GLU A 130 8.41 20.60 -48.17
C GLU A 130 7.43 20.83 -49.35
N ASP A 131 6.14 20.96 -49.09
CA ASP A 131 5.13 21.31 -50.09
C ASP A 131 5.08 22.81 -50.44
N ARG A 132 5.84 23.66 -49.75
CA ARG A 132 5.92 25.10 -50.04
C ARG A 132 7.28 25.48 -50.64
N PRO A 133 7.38 25.60 -51.99
CA PRO A 133 8.65 25.84 -52.68
C PRO A 133 9.30 27.21 -52.41
N ALA A 134 8.57 28.18 -51.84
CA ALA A 134 9.12 29.50 -51.53
C ALA A 134 9.88 29.58 -50.19
N ASN A 135 9.63 28.64 -49.25
CA ASN A 135 10.02 28.80 -47.84
C ASN A 135 10.71 27.56 -47.23
N SER A 136 10.94 26.49 -47.98
CA SER A 136 11.60 25.29 -47.47
C SER A 136 12.53 24.73 -48.53
N ALA A 137 13.83 24.71 -48.24
CA ALA A 137 14.80 24.14 -49.18
C ALA A 137 14.90 22.61 -49.02
N GLY A 138 14.46 22.07 -47.87
CA GLY A 138 14.63 20.68 -47.50
C GLY A 138 16.09 20.21 -47.50
N LEU A 139 17.02 21.14 -47.28
CA LEU A 139 18.48 20.90 -47.37
C LEU A 139 19.12 20.61 -46.01
N VAL A 140 18.37 20.68 -44.91
CA VAL A 140 18.85 20.36 -43.56
C VAL A 140 17.87 19.42 -42.84
N PRO A 141 18.35 18.61 -41.88
CA PRO A 141 17.48 17.77 -41.08
C PRO A 141 16.71 18.60 -40.05
N THR A 142 15.53 18.12 -39.67
CA THR A 142 14.73 18.69 -38.58
C THR A 142 14.94 17.81 -37.35
N ILE A 143 15.52 18.34 -36.28
CA ILE A 143 15.99 17.52 -35.16
C ILE A 143 15.48 18.08 -33.84
N ILE A 144 14.99 17.17 -33.01
CA ILE A 144 14.76 17.42 -31.59
C ILE A 144 15.62 16.42 -30.81
N ASN A 145 16.49 16.92 -29.92
CA ASN A 145 17.25 16.11 -28.98
C ASN A 145 16.70 16.37 -27.57
N LEU A 146 16.23 15.33 -26.89
CA LEU A 146 15.60 15.46 -25.58
C LEU A 146 16.22 14.49 -24.57
N GLY A 147 16.79 15.04 -23.49
CA GLY A 147 17.28 14.28 -22.35
C GLY A 147 16.24 14.13 -21.24
N LEU A 148 15.78 12.90 -21.02
CA LEU A 148 15.05 12.46 -19.83
C LEU A 148 15.94 11.46 -19.07
N THR A 149 16.77 11.97 -18.16
CA THR A 149 17.95 11.24 -17.67
C THR A 149 17.99 11.03 -16.16
N THR A 150 16.97 11.51 -15.43
CA THR A 150 16.81 11.35 -13.98
C THR A 150 15.49 10.66 -13.66
N ALA A 151 15.37 10.03 -12.49
CA ALA A 151 14.14 9.33 -12.09
C ALA A 151 12.91 10.26 -11.98
N ASP A 152 13.15 11.56 -11.78
CA ASP A 152 12.13 12.61 -11.71
C ASP A 152 11.82 13.24 -13.07
N SER A 153 12.58 12.90 -14.11
CA SER A 153 12.31 13.36 -15.47
C SER A 153 11.08 12.63 -16.02
N GLU A 154 10.16 13.38 -16.62
CA GLU A 154 8.97 12.81 -17.22
C GLU A 154 8.55 13.53 -18.50
N TRP A 155 7.88 12.80 -19.38
CA TRP A 155 7.19 13.36 -20.52
C TRP A 155 5.83 12.70 -20.69
N ILE A 156 4.78 13.51 -20.85
CA ILE A 156 3.44 13.07 -21.21
C ILE A 156 3.09 13.66 -22.58
N GLY A 157 2.89 12.80 -23.57
CA GLY A 157 2.60 13.22 -24.94
C GLY A 157 2.98 12.18 -26.00
N THR A 158 2.73 12.53 -27.26
CA THR A 158 3.07 11.72 -28.44
C THR A 158 4.06 12.43 -29.38
N VAL A 159 4.68 11.70 -30.31
CA VAL A 159 5.53 12.29 -31.37
C VAL A 159 4.82 12.29 -32.71
N MET A 160 4.57 13.49 -33.24
CA MET A 160 4.00 13.69 -34.56
C MET A 160 5.10 14.03 -35.56
N ASP A 161 5.61 13.02 -36.26
CA ASP A 161 6.64 13.21 -37.29
C ASP A 161 6.02 13.32 -38.68
N GLY A 162 5.76 14.56 -39.11
CA GLY A 162 5.15 14.87 -40.40
C GLY A 162 5.96 14.36 -41.60
N TYR A 163 7.28 14.18 -41.46
CA TYR A 163 8.12 13.63 -42.52
C TYR A 163 7.90 12.14 -42.72
N LYS A 164 7.41 11.44 -41.69
CA LYS A 164 7.09 10.00 -41.73
C LYS A 164 5.60 9.73 -41.89
N GLU A 165 4.73 10.69 -41.59
CA GLU A 165 3.29 10.60 -41.89
C GLU A 165 2.98 10.91 -43.36
N ASN A 166 3.68 11.88 -43.95
CA ASN A 166 3.51 12.25 -45.34
C ASN A 166 4.88 12.43 -46.00
N PRO A 167 5.53 11.33 -46.41
CA PRO A 167 6.86 11.40 -47.01
C PRO A 167 6.78 12.07 -48.39
N LYS A 168 7.28 13.30 -48.48
CA LYS A 168 7.37 14.10 -49.73
C LYS A 168 8.81 14.22 -50.25
N MET A 169 9.73 13.44 -49.69
CA MET A 169 11.17 13.56 -49.95
C MET A 169 11.53 13.26 -51.41
N LYS A 170 12.39 14.09 -51.99
CA LYS A 170 13.07 13.80 -53.25
C LYS A 170 14.26 12.85 -53.02
N PRO A 171 14.71 12.07 -54.03
CA PRO A 171 15.83 11.13 -53.87
C PRO A 171 17.10 11.75 -53.25
N GLU A 172 17.43 12.98 -53.64
CA GLU A 172 18.58 13.74 -53.13
C GLU A 172 18.48 14.13 -51.64
N GLN A 173 17.28 14.07 -51.05
CA GLN A 173 17.03 14.43 -49.65
C GLN A 173 17.05 13.20 -48.72
N LYS A 174 17.22 11.99 -49.26
CA LYS A 174 17.13 10.74 -48.49
C LYS A 174 18.02 10.75 -47.23
N GLN A 175 19.31 11.09 -47.40
CA GLN A 175 20.27 11.12 -46.30
C GLN A 175 19.90 12.14 -45.21
N ILE A 176 19.31 13.27 -45.61
CA ILE A 176 18.83 14.31 -44.69
C ILE A 176 17.62 13.80 -43.90
N ARG A 177 16.68 13.11 -44.57
CA ARG A 177 15.45 12.58 -43.93
C ARG A 177 15.68 11.35 -43.07
N GLU A 178 16.81 10.67 -43.23
CA GLU A 178 17.34 9.69 -42.27
C GLU A 178 17.89 10.35 -41.00
N GLN A 179 18.32 11.63 -41.09
CA GLN A 179 18.79 12.42 -39.96
C GLN A 179 17.67 13.19 -39.23
N THR A 180 16.55 13.43 -39.89
CA THR A 180 15.35 14.05 -39.31
C THR A 180 14.65 13.15 -38.29
N GLY A 181 14.25 13.73 -37.15
CA GLY A 181 13.39 13.10 -36.15
C GLY A 181 13.78 13.42 -34.71
N LEU A 182 13.02 12.88 -33.76
CA LEU A 182 13.32 12.95 -32.32
C LEU A 182 14.42 11.94 -31.95
N ASN A 183 15.48 12.42 -31.30
CA ASN A 183 16.45 11.61 -30.57
C ASN A 183 16.16 11.74 -29.07
N LEU A 184 15.71 10.66 -28.45
CA LEU A 184 15.31 10.62 -27.06
C LEU A 184 16.36 9.85 -26.23
N TYR A 185 16.86 10.46 -25.17
CA TYR A 185 17.66 9.81 -24.16
C TYR A 185 16.73 9.52 -22.97
N LEU A 186 16.43 8.25 -22.71
CA LEU A 186 15.42 7.81 -21.74
C LEU A 186 16.07 6.83 -20.76
N MET A 187 16.50 7.34 -19.61
CA MET A 187 17.44 6.63 -18.72
C MET A 187 17.06 6.80 -17.25
N ASN A 188 17.62 5.95 -16.39
CA ASN A 188 17.59 6.07 -14.92
C ASN A 188 16.19 6.21 -14.33
N GLY A 189 15.22 5.43 -14.82
CA GLY A 189 13.84 5.46 -14.35
C GLY A 189 13.01 6.65 -14.85
N ALA A 190 13.56 7.50 -15.73
CA ALA A 190 12.80 8.57 -16.38
C ALA A 190 11.61 8.01 -17.17
N LYS A 191 10.51 8.77 -17.22
CA LYS A 191 9.21 8.27 -17.67
C LYS A 191 8.73 8.95 -18.93
N TRP A 192 8.34 8.19 -19.94
CA TRP A 192 7.54 8.67 -21.06
C TRP A 192 6.16 8.02 -21.03
N LYS A 193 5.12 8.81 -20.74
CA LYS A 193 3.73 8.40 -20.86
C LYS A 193 3.25 8.71 -22.27
N ASN A 194 3.22 7.70 -23.14
CA ASN A 194 2.74 7.83 -24.51
C ASN A 194 1.20 7.89 -24.50
N GLU A 195 0.68 9.08 -24.23
CA GLU A 195 -0.73 9.43 -24.21
C GLU A 195 -0.92 10.70 -25.05
N MET A 196 -2.05 10.80 -25.74
CA MET A 196 -2.35 11.99 -26.51
C MET A 196 -2.57 13.20 -25.61
N TRP A 197 -1.83 14.29 -25.84
CA TRP A 197 -2.05 15.56 -25.16
C TRP A 197 -2.91 16.48 -26.02
N GLY A 198 -4.22 16.48 -25.81
CA GLY A 198 -5.14 17.28 -26.62
C GLY A 198 -5.51 16.61 -27.94
N THR A 199 -5.46 17.37 -29.03
CA THR A 199 -5.90 16.91 -30.36
C THR A 199 -4.71 16.61 -31.27
N TYR A 200 -4.96 15.87 -32.35
CA TYR A 200 -3.95 15.49 -33.33
C TYR A 200 -4.51 15.52 -34.75
N PRO A 201 -3.67 15.71 -35.78
CA PRO A 201 -4.12 15.69 -37.17
C PRO A 201 -4.60 14.29 -37.57
N SER A 202 -5.62 14.19 -38.42
CA SER A 202 -6.17 12.90 -38.88
C SER A 202 -5.15 11.95 -39.53
N THR A 203 -4.00 12.48 -39.96
CA THR A 203 -2.87 11.74 -40.51
C THR A 203 -1.98 11.07 -39.47
N PHE A 204 -2.13 11.32 -38.17
CA PHE A 204 -1.32 10.68 -37.12
C PHE A 204 -1.56 9.17 -37.13
N THR A 205 -0.51 8.38 -37.33
CA THR A 205 -0.57 6.91 -37.34
C THR A 205 0.04 6.26 -36.11
N GLY A 206 0.79 7.02 -35.31
CA GLY A 206 1.44 6.57 -34.09
C GLY A 206 2.69 7.40 -33.80
N SER A 207 3.26 7.26 -32.60
CA SER A 207 4.47 7.99 -32.23
C SER A 207 5.66 7.47 -33.01
N LYS A 208 6.40 8.35 -33.71
CA LYS A 208 7.56 7.99 -34.53
C LYS A 208 8.82 8.67 -34.00
N VAL A 209 9.79 7.86 -33.58
CA VAL A 209 11.04 8.32 -32.96
C VAL A 209 12.22 7.90 -33.82
N ARG A 210 13.17 8.81 -34.06
CA ARG A 210 14.37 8.50 -34.83
C ARG A 210 15.33 7.64 -34.03
N SER A 211 15.59 8.00 -32.77
CA SER A 211 16.39 7.17 -31.90
C SER A 211 15.94 7.21 -30.45
N ILE A 212 16.05 6.06 -29.78
CA ILE A 212 15.98 5.97 -28.32
C ILE A 212 17.31 5.42 -27.82
N THR A 213 17.95 6.18 -26.92
CA THR A 213 19.10 5.73 -26.14
C THR A 213 18.62 5.47 -24.71
N GLY A 214 18.47 4.20 -24.38
CA GLY A 214 18.06 3.70 -23.07
C GLY A 214 19.19 3.73 -22.04
N GLY A 215 18.89 3.23 -20.85
CA GLY A 215 19.88 3.06 -19.78
C GLY A 215 20.96 2.03 -20.12
N GLU A 216 22.05 2.04 -19.35
CA GLU A 216 23.17 1.09 -19.55
C GLU A 216 22.86 -0.32 -19.03
N SER A 217 21.82 -0.49 -18.21
CA SER A 217 21.40 -1.76 -17.61
C SER A 217 19.88 -1.79 -17.37
N ALA A 218 19.33 -2.97 -17.05
CA ALA A 218 17.92 -3.14 -16.72
C ALA A 218 17.47 -2.32 -15.48
N GLN A 219 18.38 -2.07 -14.53
CA GLN A 219 18.13 -1.24 -13.35
C GLN A 219 18.07 0.25 -13.72
N ASN A 220 18.95 0.68 -14.63
CA ASN A 220 19.03 2.06 -15.10
C ASN A 220 18.13 2.31 -16.33
N ALA A 221 17.25 1.37 -16.67
CA ALA A 221 16.37 1.48 -17.81
C ALA A 221 15.41 2.67 -17.64
N GLY A 222 15.17 3.40 -18.72
CA GLY A 222 14.06 4.33 -18.79
C GLY A 222 12.72 3.60 -18.97
N ILE A 223 11.61 4.27 -18.68
CA ILE A 223 10.28 3.69 -18.61
C ILE A 223 9.36 4.35 -19.63
N ILE A 224 8.67 3.55 -20.44
CA ILE A 224 7.59 3.97 -21.35
C ILE A 224 6.28 3.41 -20.82
N TYR A 225 5.26 4.23 -20.61
CA TYR A 225 3.88 3.78 -20.42
C TYR A 225 3.16 3.86 -21.76
N GLN A 226 2.83 2.71 -22.35
CA GLN A 226 2.22 2.64 -23.67
C GLN A 226 0.69 2.70 -23.58
N ASN A 227 0.17 3.89 -23.27
CA ASN A 227 -1.26 4.10 -23.02
C ASN A 227 -2.05 4.33 -24.31
N HIS A 228 -1.42 4.81 -25.38
CA HIS A 228 -2.09 5.06 -26.65
C HIS A 228 -2.29 3.76 -27.44
N PHE A 229 -3.47 3.59 -28.05
CA PHE A 229 -3.79 2.44 -28.90
C PHE A 229 -3.00 2.35 -30.22
N ARG A 230 -2.15 3.35 -30.51
CA ARG A 230 -1.35 3.43 -31.76
C ARG A 230 0.10 3.14 -31.42
N ASN A 231 0.82 2.59 -32.38
CA ASN A 231 2.14 2.04 -32.16
C ASN A 231 3.18 3.13 -31.91
N ILE A 232 4.24 2.76 -31.18
CA ILE A 232 5.49 3.53 -31.12
C ILE A 232 6.46 2.88 -32.12
N THR A 233 6.95 3.64 -33.08
CA THR A 233 7.99 3.18 -34.02
C THR A 233 9.31 3.87 -33.73
N VAL A 234 10.36 3.09 -33.48
CA VAL A 234 11.72 3.57 -33.21
C VAL A 234 12.65 3.11 -34.33
N ASN A 235 13.28 4.04 -35.03
CA ASN A 235 14.18 3.68 -36.12
C ASN A 235 15.50 3.09 -35.62
N ASN A 236 16.11 3.69 -34.58
CA ASN A 236 17.38 3.23 -34.02
C ASN A 236 17.29 3.12 -32.49
N PHE A 237 17.49 1.92 -31.95
CA PHE A 237 17.42 1.65 -30.52
C PHE A 237 18.80 1.27 -29.95
N SER A 238 19.08 1.72 -28.72
CA SER A 238 20.27 1.28 -27.98
C SER A 238 20.01 1.27 -26.48
N GLY A 239 20.67 0.38 -25.74
CA GLY A 239 20.57 0.29 -24.28
C GLY A 239 19.34 -0.48 -23.80
N PHE A 240 18.88 -0.14 -22.60
CA PHE A 240 17.78 -0.80 -21.89
C PHE A 240 16.59 0.15 -21.69
N VAL A 241 15.40 -0.30 -22.07
CA VAL A 241 14.12 0.40 -21.82
C VAL A 241 13.07 -0.60 -21.37
N ARG A 242 12.23 -0.17 -20.42
CA ARG A 242 11.06 -0.92 -19.96
C ARG A 242 9.79 -0.28 -20.50
N VAL A 243 8.92 -1.07 -21.13
CA VAL A 243 7.63 -0.65 -21.69
C VAL A 243 6.53 -1.29 -20.87
N LEU A 244 5.70 -0.47 -20.26
CA LEU A 244 4.61 -0.86 -19.38
C LEU A 244 3.29 -0.82 -20.16
N TYR A 245 2.55 -1.90 -20.04
CA TYR A 245 1.25 -2.11 -20.66
C TYR A 245 0.18 -2.46 -19.62
N GLU A 246 -1.00 -1.86 -19.76
CA GLU A 246 -2.17 -2.21 -18.95
C GLU A 246 -2.86 -3.46 -19.48
N ARG A 247 -3.45 -4.25 -18.58
CA ARG A 247 -4.35 -5.36 -18.96
C ARG A 247 -5.76 -4.83 -19.17
N ASN A 248 -6.46 -5.37 -20.14
CA ASN A 248 -7.84 -4.99 -20.39
C ASN A 248 -8.72 -5.30 -19.19
N LYS A 249 -9.46 -4.29 -18.72
CA LYS A 249 -10.33 -4.38 -17.52
C LYS A 249 -11.40 -5.47 -17.58
N THR A 250 -11.78 -5.91 -18.79
CA THR A 250 -12.85 -6.90 -19.00
C THR A 250 -12.36 -8.25 -19.51
N LYS A 251 -11.13 -8.31 -20.05
CA LYS A 251 -10.50 -9.51 -20.60
C LYS A 251 -9.07 -9.59 -20.08
N THR A 252 -8.89 -10.25 -18.95
CA THR A 252 -7.67 -10.18 -18.13
C THR A 252 -6.39 -10.67 -18.82
N THR A 253 -6.47 -11.42 -19.93
CA THR A 253 -5.31 -11.85 -20.75
C THR A 253 -5.01 -10.93 -21.93
N THR A 254 -5.88 -9.96 -22.23
CA THR A 254 -5.70 -9.00 -23.32
C THR A 254 -4.85 -7.80 -22.85
N ILE A 255 -3.90 -7.39 -23.69
CA ILE A 255 -3.01 -6.26 -23.42
C ILE A 255 -3.47 -5.03 -24.20
N ASP A 256 -3.83 -3.96 -23.48
CA ASP A 256 -4.24 -2.68 -24.07
C ASP A 256 -3.03 -1.91 -24.63
N GLY A 257 -3.24 -0.91 -25.49
CA GLY A 257 -2.15 -0.11 -26.08
C GLY A 257 -1.58 -0.70 -27.39
N GLY A 258 -0.90 0.16 -28.16
CA GLY A 258 -0.27 -0.21 -29.44
C GLY A 258 1.11 -0.85 -29.30
N ASP A 259 1.62 -1.43 -30.37
CA ASP A 259 2.89 -2.15 -30.38
C ASP A 259 4.09 -1.20 -30.24
N ILE A 260 5.22 -1.73 -29.77
CA ILE A 260 6.53 -1.10 -29.90
C ILE A 260 7.31 -1.76 -31.04
N ILE A 261 7.62 -0.96 -32.07
CA ILE A 261 8.27 -1.42 -33.30
C ILE A 261 9.69 -0.86 -33.34
N ILE A 262 10.69 -1.74 -33.34
CA ILE A 262 12.11 -1.39 -33.43
C ILE A 262 12.66 -1.79 -34.80
N LYS A 263 13.15 -0.82 -35.58
CA LYS A 263 13.67 -1.09 -36.93
C LYS A 263 15.14 -1.48 -36.97
N ALA A 264 15.95 -0.92 -36.08
CA ALA A 264 17.36 -1.25 -35.93
C ALA A 264 17.76 -1.10 -34.46
N ALA A 265 18.71 -1.93 -34.00
CA ALA A 265 19.20 -1.90 -32.63
C ALA A 265 20.74 -2.03 -32.61
N LYS A 266 21.39 -1.38 -31.64
CA LYS A 266 22.81 -1.60 -31.35
C LYS A 266 22.98 -2.96 -30.66
N GLU A 267 24.13 -3.61 -30.87
CA GLU A 267 24.46 -4.85 -30.17
C GLU A 267 24.36 -4.70 -28.63
N GLY A 268 23.80 -5.72 -27.98
CA GLY A 268 23.57 -5.73 -26.53
C GLY A 268 22.35 -4.93 -26.08
N SER A 269 21.48 -4.48 -26.99
CA SER A 269 20.26 -3.77 -26.61
C SER A 269 19.19 -4.72 -26.08
N HIS A 270 18.37 -4.25 -25.13
CA HIS A 270 17.35 -5.06 -24.49
C HIS A 270 16.06 -4.26 -24.23
N LEU A 271 14.91 -4.88 -24.51
CA LEU A 271 13.59 -4.34 -24.17
C LEU A 271 12.85 -5.23 -23.17
N ILE A 272 12.30 -4.60 -22.14
CA ILE A 272 11.51 -5.29 -21.12
C ILE A 272 10.06 -4.88 -21.31
N LEU A 273 9.18 -5.79 -21.70
CA LEU A 273 7.75 -5.55 -21.79
C LEU A 273 7.09 -6.06 -20.51
N ARG A 274 6.37 -5.21 -19.79
CA ARG A 274 5.80 -5.57 -18.49
C ARG A 274 4.34 -5.20 -18.38
N THR A 275 3.54 -6.06 -17.74
CA THR A 275 2.15 -5.77 -17.38
C THR A 275 1.88 -5.96 -15.88
N SER A 276 0.66 -5.60 -15.44
CA SER A 276 0.25 -5.63 -14.03
C SER A 276 0.22 -7.05 -13.44
N HIS A 277 0.16 -7.14 -12.11
CA HIS A 277 0.32 -8.34 -11.28
C HIS A 277 -0.50 -9.57 -11.71
N VAL A 278 -0.13 -10.75 -11.20
CA VAL A 278 -0.81 -12.03 -11.49
C VAL A 278 -2.25 -12.13 -10.93
N ASP A 279 -2.76 -11.10 -10.26
CA ASP A 279 -4.08 -11.12 -9.62
C ASP A 279 -5.16 -11.64 -10.59
N GLY A 280 -5.87 -12.69 -10.16
CA GLY A 280 -6.92 -13.35 -10.93
C GLY A 280 -6.46 -14.14 -12.15
N LEU A 281 -5.15 -14.41 -12.32
CA LEU A 281 -4.60 -15.25 -13.39
C LEU A 281 -4.13 -16.61 -12.85
N ASP A 282 -4.74 -17.69 -13.31
CA ASP A 282 -4.15 -19.02 -13.18
C ASP A 282 -2.91 -19.18 -14.09
N VAL A 283 -2.17 -20.29 -13.97
CA VAL A 283 -0.94 -20.53 -14.75
C VAL A 283 -1.18 -20.49 -16.26
N LYS A 284 -2.34 -20.96 -16.73
CA LYS A 284 -2.70 -20.93 -18.15
C LYS A 284 -2.89 -19.48 -18.61
N ALA A 285 -3.64 -18.70 -17.85
CA ALA A 285 -3.90 -17.29 -18.12
C ALA A 285 -2.62 -16.45 -18.00
N GLN A 286 -1.70 -16.77 -17.08
CA GLN A 286 -0.38 -16.15 -17.00
C GLN A 286 0.43 -16.39 -18.28
N ASN A 287 0.49 -17.63 -18.76
CA ASN A 287 1.17 -17.96 -20.01
C ASN A 287 0.52 -17.30 -21.23
N GLU A 288 -0.81 -17.22 -21.28
CA GLU A 288 -1.54 -16.50 -22.31
C GLU A 288 -1.24 -15.00 -22.28
N THR A 289 -1.26 -14.38 -21.10
CA THR A 289 -0.89 -12.97 -20.90
C THR A 289 0.54 -12.69 -21.36
N LEU A 290 1.52 -13.51 -20.97
CA LEU A 290 2.91 -13.37 -21.42
C LEU A 290 3.04 -13.54 -22.93
N SER A 291 2.27 -14.45 -23.53
CA SER A 291 2.25 -14.66 -24.98
C SER A 291 1.69 -13.43 -25.71
N ASN A 292 0.58 -12.87 -25.23
CA ASN A 292 -0.05 -11.66 -25.77
C ASN A 292 0.78 -10.40 -25.52
N LEU A 293 1.59 -10.38 -24.47
CA LEU A 293 2.51 -9.28 -24.19
C LEU A 293 3.73 -9.36 -25.13
N ALA A 294 4.26 -10.56 -25.39
CA ALA A 294 5.43 -10.74 -26.26
C ALA A 294 5.16 -10.25 -27.68
N THR A 295 3.93 -10.44 -28.18
CA THR A 295 3.53 -10.01 -29.52
C THR A 295 3.47 -8.49 -29.68
N LYS A 296 3.48 -7.71 -28.59
CA LYS A 296 3.54 -6.24 -28.63
C LYS A 296 4.90 -5.69 -29.07
N LEU A 297 5.95 -6.51 -29.06
CA LEU A 297 7.26 -6.12 -29.57
C LEU A 297 7.41 -6.61 -31.00
N GLN A 298 7.74 -5.71 -31.94
CA GLN A 298 8.16 -6.08 -33.29
C GLN A 298 9.59 -5.60 -33.55
N TYR A 299 10.45 -6.48 -34.05
CA TYR A 299 11.82 -6.18 -34.44
C TYR A 299 12.10 -6.56 -35.89
N THR A 300 12.48 -5.57 -36.71
CA THR A 300 12.75 -5.78 -38.14
C THR A 300 14.23 -5.55 -38.51
N GLY A 301 15.11 -5.52 -37.52
CA GLY A 301 16.54 -5.26 -37.71
C GLY A 301 17.38 -6.54 -37.89
N GLU A 302 18.69 -6.39 -37.77
CA GLU A 302 19.64 -7.52 -37.85
C GLU A 302 19.47 -8.47 -36.64
N LYS A 303 19.30 -9.77 -36.92
CA LYS A 303 19.10 -10.79 -35.87
C LYS A 303 20.24 -10.76 -34.84
N GLY A 304 19.89 -10.91 -33.56
CA GLY A 304 20.84 -10.98 -32.44
C GLY A 304 21.31 -9.63 -31.87
N LYS A 305 20.92 -8.49 -32.45
CA LYS A 305 21.27 -7.18 -31.87
C LYS A 305 20.32 -6.72 -30.78
N LEU A 306 19.05 -7.11 -30.84
CA LEU A 306 18.02 -6.84 -29.83
C LEU A 306 17.63 -8.15 -29.13
N THR A 307 17.58 -8.10 -27.81
CA THR A 307 16.95 -9.12 -26.96
C THR A 307 15.73 -8.51 -26.28
N GLY A 308 14.83 -9.35 -25.76
CA GLY A 308 13.71 -8.84 -24.98
C GLY A 308 13.19 -9.85 -23.98
N THR A 309 12.46 -9.33 -22.99
CA THR A 309 11.80 -10.11 -21.94
C THR A 309 10.35 -9.65 -21.80
N VAL A 310 9.46 -10.59 -21.48
CA VAL A 310 8.11 -10.32 -21.01
C VAL A 310 8.00 -10.59 -19.53
N GLU A 311 7.32 -9.67 -18.84
CA GLU A 311 7.22 -9.70 -17.38
C GLU A 311 5.79 -9.46 -16.88
N ILE A 312 5.42 -10.21 -15.85
CA ILE A 312 4.28 -9.88 -15.00
C ILE A 312 4.83 -9.31 -13.70
N ALA A 313 4.40 -8.10 -13.34
CA ALA A 313 4.93 -7.35 -12.22
C ALA A 313 4.64 -7.99 -10.86
N GLU A 314 5.57 -7.83 -9.92
CA GLU A 314 5.37 -7.96 -8.46
C GLU A 314 5.37 -6.57 -7.79
N GLY A 315 6.01 -5.59 -8.44
CA GLY A 315 5.99 -4.18 -8.10
C GLY A 315 6.36 -3.33 -9.31
N LEU A 316 6.52 -2.01 -9.15
CA LEU A 316 6.86 -1.13 -10.27
C LEU A 316 8.20 -1.52 -10.94
N MET A 317 9.16 -2.01 -10.15
CA MET A 317 10.51 -2.37 -10.59
C MET A 317 10.81 -3.88 -10.59
N GLU A 318 10.07 -4.68 -9.84
CA GLU A 318 10.30 -6.13 -9.72
C GLU A 318 9.29 -6.95 -10.52
N ALA A 319 9.77 -8.01 -11.17
CA ALA A 319 8.96 -8.94 -11.93
C ALA A 319 8.72 -10.22 -11.12
N LYS A 320 7.47 -10.63 -11.02
CA LYS A 320 7.07 -11.92 -10.46
C LYS A 320 7.41 -13.07 -11.39
N ILE A 321 7.18 -12.83 -12.69
CA ILE A 321 7.50 -13.76 -13.77
C ILE A 321 8.26 -12.97 -14.81
N SER A 322 9.40 -13.49 -15.26
CA SER A 322 10.21 -12.92 -16.34
C SER A 322 10.63 -14.04 -17.27
N LYS A 323 10.35 -13.88 -18.57
CA LYS A 323 10.63 -14.86 -19.61
C LYS A 323 11.16 -14.17 -20.85
N ASP A 324 12.07 -14.82 -21.56
CA ASP A 324 12.68 -14.27 -22.77
C ASP A 324 11.69 -14.26 -23.95
N ILE A 325 11.89 -13.27 -24.83
CA ILE A 325 11.17 -13.12 -26.10
C ILE A 325 12.05 -13.69 -27.22
N GLU A 326 11.50 -14.62 -27.99
CA GLU A 326 12.01 -15.00 -29.30
C GLU A 326 11.36 -14.16 -30.40
N PHE A 327 11.96 -14.09 -31.59
CA PHE A 327 11.39 -13.36 -32.73
C PHE A 327 10.93 -14.31 -33.83
N GLN A 328 9.72 -14.10 -34.30
CA GLN A 328 9.15 -14.77 -35.47
C GLN A 328 9.73 -14.22 -36.78
N ASP A 329 9.47 -14.89 -37.90
CA ASP A 329 9.96 -14.48 -39.22
C ASP A 329 9.41 -13.12 -39.69
N ASP A 330 8.22 -12.73 -39.22
CA ASP A 330 7.61 -11.42 -39.46
C ASP A 330 8.09 -10.33 -38.49
N GLY A 331 9.03 -10.68 -37.60
CA GLY A 331 9.63 -9.80 -36.61
C GLY A 331 8.84 -9.66 -35.31
N HIS A 332 7.64 -10.26 -35.17
CA HIS A 332 6.91 -10.17 -33.91
C HIS A 332 7.55 -11.04 -32.83
N GLY A 333 7.54 -10.53 -31.61
CA GLY A 333 7.94 -11.25 -30.43
C GLY A 333 7.03 -12.45 -30.19
N LYS A 334 7.62 -13.52 -29.66
CA LYS A 334 6.97 -14.76 -29.30
C LYS A 334 7.58 -15.23 -27.99
N TYR A 335 6.74 -15.39 -26.99
CA TYR A 335 7.04 -16.24 -25.85
C TYR A 335 6.58 -17.65 -26.18
N ILE A 336 7.45 -18.64 -25.99
CA ILE A 336 7.07 -20.05 -26.03
C ILE A 336 6.81 -20.47 -24.58
N PRO A 337 5.55 -20.71 -24.18
CA PRO A 337 5.28 -21.28 -22.88
C PRO A 337 6.04 -22.59 -22.76
N GLU A 338 6.79 -22.76 -21.68
CA GLU A 338 7.20 -24.10 -21.28
C GLU A 338 5.90 -24.89 -21.10
N ILE A 339 5.63 -25.83 -22.02
CA ILE A 339 4.56 -26.81 -21.86
C ILE A 339 5.01 -27.69 -20.71
N THR A 340 4.77 -27.21 -19.50
CA THR A 340 4.63 -28.08 -18.36
C THR A 340 3.27 -28.74 -18.52
N THR A 341 3.23 -29.84 -19.30
CA THR A 341 2.58 -31.01 -18.71
C THR A 341 3.18 -31.11 -17.33
N PRO A 342 2.40 -31.04 -16.23
CA PRO A 342 2.98 -31.11 -14.90
C PRO A 342 3.96 -32.29 -14.94
N PRO A 343 5.25 -32.08 -14.60
CA PRO A 343 6.10 -33.24 -14.40
C PRO A 343 5.31 -34.12 -13.44
N VAL A 344 5.23 -35.42 -13.73
CA VAL A 344 4.69 -36.39 -12.77
C VAL A 344 5.66 -36.34 -11.59
N GLN A 345 5.40 -35.38 -10.71
CA GLN A 345 6.06 -35.20 -9.46
C GLN A 345 5.60 -36.39 -8.64
N ASP A 346 6.55 -37.07 -8.01
CA ASP A 346 6.28 -38.11 -7.06
C ASP A 346 5.37 -37.54 -5.96
N THR A 347 4.06 -37.65 -6.16
CA THR A 347 2.98 -36.99 -5.41
C THR A 347 2.14 -38.07 -4.80
N GLU A 348 1.88 -37.98 -3.50
CA GLU A 348 0.93 -38.86 -2.84
C GLU A 348 -0.48 -38.27 -2.95
N VAL A 349 -1.40 -39.05 -3.51
CA VAL A 349 -2.80 -38.64 -3.71
C VAL A 349 -3.69 -39.38 -2.73
N ILE A 350 -4.45 -38.64 -1.93
CA ILE A 350 -5.44 -39.15 -0.98
C ILE A 350 -6.81 -38.70 -1.46
N GLU A 351 -7.67 -39.64 -1.87
CA GLU A 351 -9.04 -39.33 -2.32
C GLU A 351 -10.09 -40.03 -1.46
N LYS A 352 -11.10 -39.27 -1.05
CA LYS A 352 -12.26 -39.80 -0.34
C LYS A 352 -13.53 -39.11 -0.82
N VAL A 353 -14.37 -39.81 -1.58
CA VAL A 353 -15.65 -39.31 -2.05
C VAL A 353 -16.77 -40.21 -1.53
N THR A 354 -17.71 -39.62 -0.78
CA THR A 354 -18.88 -40.33 -0.24
C THR A 354 -20.11 -39.41 -0.25
N ASP A 355 -21.30 -39.96 -0.01
CA ASP A 355 -22.56 -39.20 0.13
C ASP A 355 -22.93 -38.90 1.61
N GLY A 356 -21.91 -38.80 2.47
CA GLY A 356 -22.04 -38.60 3.92
C GLY A 356 -20.68 -38.35 4.58
N TYR A 357 -20.38 -39.04 5.68
CA TYR A 357 -19.08 -39.01 6.37
C TYR A 357 -17.90 -39.27 5.43
N ALA A 358 -16.97 -38.33 5.34
CA ALA A 358 -15.77 -38.41 4.53
C ALA A 358 -14.55 -37.87 5.29
N VAL A 359 -13.62 -38.74 5.67
CA VAL A 359 -12.30 -38.34 6.15
C VAL A 359 -11.27 -38.83 5.15
N GLY A 360 -10.43 -37.93 4.64
CA GLY A 360 -9.40 -38.24 3.64
C GLY A 360 -8.36 -39.20 4.20
N ARG A 361 -7.67 -38.78 5.27
CA ARG A 361 -6.80 -39.66 6.04
C ARG A 361 -6.85 -39.34 7.53
N GLU A 362 -6.86 -40.38 8.33
CA GLU A 362 -6.98 -40.34 9.78
C GLU A 362 -5.74 -40.95 10.45
N PHE A 363 -5.24 -40.29 11.49
CA PHE A 363 -4.11 -40.71 12.31
C PHE A 363 -4.52 -40.70 13.78
N ARG A 364 -4.40 -41.84 14.46
CA ARG A 364 -4.77 -42.00 15.87
C ARG A 364 -3.70 -42.80 16.63
N ASP A 365 -3.84 -42.81 17.94
CA ASP A 365 -3.21 -43.73 18.88
C ASP A 365 -1.66 -43.75 18.76
N GLY A 366 -1.07 -42.55 18.77
CA GLY A 366 0.38 -42.35 18.79
C GLY A 366 1.09 -42.50 17.43
N THR A 367 0.35 -42.58 16.33
CA THR A 367 0.92 -42.77 14.99
C THR A 367 1.90 -41.65 14.62
N GLN A 368 3.08 -42.02 14.14
CA GLN A 368 4.08 -41.10 13.61
C GLN A 368 4.17 -41.32 12.09
N THR A 369 3.98 -40.28 11.28
CA THR A 369 4.03 -40.40 9.82
C THR A 369 4.78 -39.24 9.21
N THR A 370 5.57 -39.53 8.18
CA THR A 370 6.26 -38.52 7.37
C THR A 370 5.93 -38.74 5.90
N PHE A 371 5.54 -37.66 5.23
CA PHE A 371 5.40 -37.59 3.78
C PHE A 371 6.60 -36.83 3.21
N ASP A 372 7.42 -37.53 2.42
CA ASP A 372 8.60 -36.96 1.75
C ASP A 372 8.29 -36.39 0.34
N LYS A 373 7.02 -36.47 -0.04
CA LYS A 373 6.46 -36.14 -1.36
C LYS A 373 5.45 -35.01 -1.23
N ASP A 374 5.14 -34.33 -2.33
CA ASP A 374 3.97 -33.45 -2.37
C ASP A 374 2.72 -34.29 -2.11
N VAL A 375 1.76 -33.76 -1.35
CA VAL A 375 0.52 -34.47 -0.99
C VAL A 375 -0.68 -33.72 -1.54
N VAL A 376 -1.55 -34.43 -2.24
CA VAL A 376 -2.84 -33.90 -2.73
C VAL A 376 -3.97 -34.66 -2.05
N VAL A 377 -4.85 -33.94 -1.37
CA VAL A 377 -5.98 -34.49 -0.62
C VAL A 377 -7.29 -33.99 -1.22
N ASN A 378 -8.09 -34.89 -1.79
CA ASN A 378 -9.40 -34.57 -2.36
C ASN A 378 -10.49 -35.27 -1.55
N VAL A 379 -11.26 -34.51 -0.78
CA VAL A 379 -12.37 -35.04 0.02
C VAL A 379 -13.69 -34.44 -0.46
N SER A 380 -14.70 -35.29 -0.61
CA SER A 380 -16.07 -34.88 -0.91
C SER A 380 -17.05 -35.67 -0.06
N GLY A 381 -17.92 -34.97 0.65
CA GLY A 381 -18.91 -35.56 1.55
C GLY A 381 -20.08 -34.63 1.86
N LYS A 382 -20.87 -35.02 2.87
CA LYS A 382 -21.97 -34.23 3.41
C LYS A 382 -21.97 -34.31 4.94
N GLY A 383 -21.92 -33.16 5.59
CA GLY A 383 -22.09 -33.03 7.04
C GLY A 383 -23.50 -33.45 7.50
N ILE A 384 -24.50 -33.21 6.65
CA ILE A 384 -25.89 -33.64 6.86
C ILE A 384 -26.26 -34.70 5.83
N SER A 385 -26.52 -35.93 6.29
CA SER A 385 -26.95 -37.04 5.43
C SER A 385 -27.48 -38.19 6.29
N GLY A 386 -28.41 -38.99 5.74
CA GLY A 386 -28.93 -40.20 6.40
C GLY A 386 -29.56 -39.96 7.79
N GLY A 387 -30.20 -38.81 8.00
CA GLY A 387 -30.82 -38.44 9.29
C GLY A 387 -29.83 -37.94 10.36
N LYS A 388 -28.52 -37.91 10.07
CA LYS A 388 -27.49 -37.31 10.92
C LYS A 388 -27.21 -35.87 10.50
N ASN A 389 -26.93 -35.01 11.46
CA ASN A 389 -26.72 -33.56 11.24
C ASN A 389 -25.28 -33.09 11.54
N ALA A 390 -24.39 -34.02 11.90
CA ALA A 390 -23.01 -33.78 12.31
C ALA A 390 -22.11 -34.95 11.88
N GLN A 391 -21.75 -34.99 10.60
CA GLN A 391 -20.80 -35.96 10.05
C GLN A 391 -19.49 -35.28 9.66
N ASN A 392 -18.35 -35.91 9.96
CA ASN A 392 -17.06 -35.37 9.55
C ASN A 392 -16.92 -35.36 8.02
N VAL A 393 -16.58 -34.21 7.48
CA VAL A 393 -16.09 -34.02 6.12
C VAL A 393 -14.74 -33.31 6.25
N THR A 394 -13.67 -34.10 6.36
CA THR A 394 -12.34 -33.60 6.80
C THR A 394 -11.22 -34.13 5.91
N GLY A 395 -10.27 -33.26 5.54
CA GLY A 395 -9.09 -33.65 4.76
C GLY A 395 -8.16 -34.59 5.54
N ILE A 396 -7.40 -34.00 6.46
CA ILE A 396 -6.45 -34.68 7.34
C ILE A 396 -6.92 -34.57 8.79
N TYR A 397 -7.03 -35.72 9.47
CA TYR A 397 -7.56 -35.82 10.83
C TYR A 397 -6.54 -36.49 11.77
N ILE A 398 -5.96 -35.73 12.71
CA ILE A 398 -4.84 -36.19 13.56
C ILE A 398 -5.24 -36.09 15.03
N LEU A 399 -5.26 -37.23 15.72
CA LEU A 399 -5.74 -37.35 17.09
C LEU A 399 -4.78 -38.14 17.98
N ASN A 400 -5.00 -38.08 19.29
CA ASN A 400 -4.44 -39.01 20.28
C ASN A 400 -2.92 -39.21 20.16
N ASN A 401 -2.13 -38.15 20.36
CA ASN A 401 -0.65 -38.17 20.33
C ASN A 401 -0.01 -38.42 18.96
N SER A 402 -0.79 -38.37 17.88
CA SER A 402 -0.26 -38.64 16.55
C SER A 402 0.49 -37.43 16.02
N LYS A 403 1.57 -37.66 15.28
CA LYS A 403 2.35 -36.60 14.64
C LYS A 403 2.55 -36.89 13.16
N VAL A 404 2.29 -35.89 12.35
CA VAL A 404 2.41 -36.00 10.89
C VAL A 404 3.30 -34.88 10.37
N ASN A 405 4.36 -35.26 9.66
CA ASN A 405 5.29 -34.34 9.01
C ASN A 405 5.09 -34.37 7.50
N PHE A 406 4.88 -33.22 6.88
CA PHE A 406 4.89 -33.03 5.44
C PHE A 406 6.17 -32.29 5.07
N ASN A 407 7.15 -32.99 4.51
CA ASN A 407 8.45 -32.38 4.14
C ASN A 407 8.38 -31.56 2.85
N LYS A 408 7.26 -31.63 2.11
CA LYS A 408 6.99 -30.93 0.85
C LYS A 408 5.62 -30.22 0.92
N ASN A 409 5.08 -29.81 -0.23
CA ASN A 409 3.84 -29.04 -0.26
C ASN A 409 2.61 -29.95 -0.04
N ILE A 410 1.53 -29.35 0.45
CA ILE A 410 0.24 -30.02 0.59
C ILE A 410 -0.86 -29.20 -0.05
N LYS A 411 -1.66 -29.85 -0.89
CA LYS A 411 -2.89 -29.30 -1.46
C LYS A 411 -4.07 -30.06 -0.90
N ILE A 412 -5.07 -29.36 -0.37
CA ILE A 412 -6.29 -29.96 0.17
C ILE A 412 -7.50 -29.30 -0.46
N THR A 413 -8.39 -30.11 -1.01
CA THR A 413 -9.73 -29.68 -1.43
C THR A 413 -10.77 -30.48 -0.66
N VAL A 414 -11.60 -29.81 0.12
CA VAL A 414 -12.71 -30.41 0.86
C VAL A 414 -14.04 -29.82 0.39
N LYS A 415 -14.80 -30.62 -0.35
CA LYS A 415 -16.15 -30.29 -0.79
C LYS A 415 -17.17 -30.86 0.19
N ASN A 416 -17.95 -29.98 0.81
CA ASN A 416 -19.02 -30.37 1.71
C ASN A 416 -20.36 -29.89 1.13
N ALA A 417 -21.08 -30.78 0.46
CA ALA A 417 -22.27 -30.39 -0.30
C ALA A 417 -23.47 -30.01 0.59
N ASP A 418 -23.49 -30.50 1.83
CA ASP A 418 -24.49 -30.14 2.85
C ASP A 418 -23.77 -30.02 4.21
N PRO A 419 -23.17 -28.85 4.51
CA PRO A 419 -22.32 -28.66 5.68
C PRO A 419 -23.02 -28.91 7.02
N ALA A 420 -22.25 -29.32 8.02
CA ALA A 420 -22.78 -29.51 9.36
C ALA A 420 -23.31 -28.17 9.92
N THR A 421 -24.50 -28.19 10.50
CA THR A 421 -25.14 -27.02 11.13
C THR A 421 -25.20 -27.13 12.66
N ARG A 422 -24.75 -28.26 13.21
CA ARG A 422 -24.67 -28.53 14.65
C ARG A 422 -23.66 -29.63 14.94
N GLY A 423 -23.35 -29.82 16.22
CA GLY A 423 -22.61 -31.00 16.68
C GLY A 423 -23.49 -32.23 16.90
N THR A 424 -22.92 -33.25 17.56
CA THR A 424 -23.69 -34.43 18.02
C THR A 424 -24.74 -34.10 19.07
N SER A 425 -24.54 -33.02 19.82
CA SER A 425 -25.54 -32.39 20.68
C SER A 425 -26.19 -31.20 19.96
N GLU A 426 -27.39 -30.79 20.37
CA GLU A 426 -28.03 -29.60 19.80
C GLU A 426 -27.21 -28.33 20.09
N GLY A 427 -26.91 -27.56 19.03
CA GLY A 427 -26.11 -26.34 19.09
C GLY A 427 -25.24 -26.16 17.84
N ALA A 428 -25.34 -25.01 17.17
CA ALA A 428 -24.54 -24.69 15.99
C ALA A 428 -23.08 -24.32 16.34
N ASP A 429 -22.80 -24.07 17.62
CA ASP A 429 -21.55 -23.59 18.19
C ASP A 429 -20.36 -24.55 18.12
N VAL A 430 -20.59 -25.78 17.67
CA VAL A 430 -19.60 -26.86 17.55
C VAL A 430 -19.66 -27.53 16.16
N ALA A 431 -20.41 -26.96 15.23
CA ALA A 431 -20.56 -27.51 13.89
C ALA A 431 -19.21 -27.56 13.15
N HIS A 432 -18.33 -26.59 13.41
CA HIS A 432 -17.02 -26.44 12.79
C HIS A 432 -16.09 -27.64 13.02
N TYR A 433 -16.24 -28.39 14.13
CA TYR A 433 -15.46 -29.61 14.39
C TYR A 433 -15.61 -30.71 13.34
N TYR A 434 -16.71 -30.69 12.60
CA TYR A 434 -17.05 -31.73 11.64
C TYR A 434 -16.64 -31.38 10.21
N MET A 435 -15.91 -30.29 10.02
CA MET A 435 -15.54 -29.81 8.69
C MET A 435 -14.23 -29.03 8.72
N SER A 436 -13.13 -29.70 8.41
CA SER A 436 -11.81 -29.07 8.40
C SER A 436 -10.94 -29.54 7.22
N GLY A 437 -10.07 -28.67 6.71
CA GLY A 437 -8.98 -29.08 5.82
C GLY A 437 -7.97 -29.94 6.57
N ILE A 438 -7.42 -29.38 7.65
CA ILE A 438 -6.56 -30.07 8.62
C ILE A 438 -7.13 -29.87 10.01
N TYR A 439 -7.24 -30.96 10.77
CA TYR A 439 -7.63 -30.92 12.18
C TYR A 439 -6.65 -31.72 13.02
N VAL A 440 -6.21 -31.11 14.13
CA VAL A 440 -5.31 -31.72 15.11
C VAL A 440 -5.83 -31.50 16.52
N GLY A 441 -5.91 -32.55 17.35
CA GLY A 441 -6.31 -32.38 18.75
C GLY A 441 -6.26 -33.65 19.60
N TYR A 442 -6.86 -33.55 20.79
CA TYR A 442 -7.06 -34.62 21.79
C TYR A 442 -5.77 -35.31 22.24
N GLY A 443 -4.76 -34.54 22.66
CA GLY A 443 -3.60 -35.08 23.38
C GLY A 443 -3.92 -35.38 24.85
N SER A 444 -4.69 -36.41 25.18
CA SER A 444 -4.98 -36.76 26.59
C SER A 444 -4.91 -38.26 26.91
N GLY A 445 -4.64 -38.61 28.17
CA GLY A 445 -4.61 -40.00 28.68
C GLY A 445 -3.25 -40.73 28.58
N GLY A 446 -2.17 -40.14 29.12
CA GLY A 446 -0.79 -40.66 29.00
C GLY A 446 -0.06 -40.22 27.73
N TYR A 447 -0.77 -39.51 26.87
CA TYR A 447 -0.39 -38.98 25.57
C TYR A 447 -0.15 -37.46 25.68
N LYS A 448 0.98 -36.93 25.17
CA LYS A 448 1.46 -35.57 25.49
C LYS A 448 0.85 -34.46 24.62
N TYR A 449 0.73 -34.66 23.30
CA TYR A 449 0.12 -33.71 22.34
C TYR A 449 0.08 -34.31 20.93
N SER A 450 -0.85 -33.83 20.08
CA SER A 450 -0.92 -34.20 18.65
C SER A 450 -0.32 -33.07 17.80
N GLN A 451 0.28 -33.40 16.64
CA GLN A 451 0.99 -32.41 15.83
C GLN A 451 0.86 -32.61 14.32
N ALA A 452 0.76 -31.51 13.57
CA ALA A 452 1.08 -31.44 12.16
C ALA A 452 2.23 -30.44 11.94
N LEU A 453 3.27 -30.85 11.22
CA LEU A 453 4.35 -29.99 10.74
C LEU A 453 4.39 -30.03 9.22
N ILE A 454 4.19 -28.89 8.58
CA ILE A 454 4.21 -28.72 7.13
C ILE A 454 5.37 -27.80 6.78
N LYS A 455 6.44 -28.37 6.22
CA LYS A 455 7.64 -27.62 5.83
C LYS A 455 7.49 -26.89 4.49
N GLY A 456 6.62 -27.41 3.61
CA GLY A 456 6.32 -26.80 2.32
C GLY A 456 5.15 -25.82 2.38
N ASN A 457 4.68 -25.40 1.20
CA ASN A 457 3.52 -24.52 1.10
C ASN A 457 2.21 -25.30 1.23
N VAL A 458 1.15 -24.60 1.64
CA VAL A 458 -0.22 -25.10 1.69
C VAL A 458 -1.07 -24.52 0.55
N ASP A 459 -1.99 -25.30 -0.01
CA ASP A 459 -3.05 -24.83 -0.90
C ASP A 459 -4.37 -25.49 -0.47
N ILE A 460 -5.11 -24.81 0.40
CA ILE A 460 -6.31 -25.36 1.07
C ILE A 460 -7.55 -24.62 0.56
N ASP A 461 -8.48 -25.37 0.00
CA ASP A 461 -9.81 -24.91 -0.40
C ASP A 461 -10.87 -25.80 0.28
N VAL A 462 -11.61 -25.24 1.24
CA VAL A 462 -12.50 -26.00 2.11
C VAL A 462 -13.84 -25.33 2.37
N VAL A 463 -14.90 -26.11 2.25
CA VAL A 463 -16.22 -25.77 2.80
C VAL A 463 -16.24 -26.20 4.28
N GLY A 464 -15.78 -25.30 5.16
CA GLY A 464 -15.55 -25.55 6.58
C GLY A 464 -14.37 -24.72 7.10
N VAL A 465 -13.65 -25.25 8.09
CA VAL A 465 -12.45 -24.65 8.67
C VAL A 465 -11.21 -25.00 7.84
N GLY A 466 -10.33 -24.03 7.56
CA GLY A 466 -9.04 -24.28 6.89
C GLY A 466 -8.15 -25.22 7.69
N ILE A 467 -7.64 -24.70 8.80
CA ILE A 467 -6.74 -25.36 9.73
C ILE A 467 -7.29 -25.18 11.14
N GLN A 468 -7.46 -26.29 11.86
CA GLN A 468 -7.98 -26.30 13.23
C GLN A 468 -7.06 -27.04 14.19
N ALA A 469 -6.56 -26.32 15.19
CA ALA A 469 -5.95 -26.91 16.37
C ALA A 469 -6.98 -26.90 17.51
N ASN A 470 -7.34 -28.08 17.99
CA ASN A 470 -8.13 -28.24 19.22
C ASN A 470 -7.19 -28.61 20.38
N LYS A 471 -7.76 -28.96 21.53
CA LYS A 471 -7.07 -29.28 22.78
C LYS A 471 -5.79 -30.09 22.57
N ASP A 472 -4.65 -29.54 23.00
CA ASP A 472 -3.32 -30.14 22.89
C ASP A 472 -2.90 -30.48 21.45
N GLY A 473 -3.44 -29.74 20.47
CA GLY A 473 -3.12 -29.82 19.06
C GLY A 473 -2.19 -28.69 18.63
N TYR A 474 -1.15 -29.02 17.87
CA TYR A 474 -0.16 -28.05 17.39
C TYR A 474 0.02 -28.19 15.89
N ILE A 475 -0.17 -27.11 15.15
CA ILE A 475 -0.03 -27.08 13.70
C ILE A 475 0.98 -26.01 13.32
N TYR A 476 2.04 -26.43 12.63
CA TYR A 476 3.08 -25.55 12.12
C TYR A 476 3.12 -25.63 10.61
N VAL A 477 3.01 -24.49 9.94
CA VAL A 477 3.22 -24.34 8.51
C VAL A 477 4.42 -23.41 8.34
N ASP A 478 5.61 -23.99 8.11
CA ASP A 478 6.84 -23.22 7.95
C ASP A 478 6.84 -22.45 6.62
N GLY A 479 6.20 -23.02 5.59
CA GLY A 479 6.01 -22.41 4.28
C GLY A 479 4.89 -21.35 4.26
N GLY A 480 4.56 -20.90 3.05
CA GLY A 480 3.43 -20.00 2.79
C GLY A 480 2.28 -20.71 2.08
N GLY A 481 1.57 -19.98 1.24
CA GLY A 481 0.54 -20.51 0.34
C GLY A 481 -0.85 -19.96 0.59
N ASN A 482 -1.87 -20.67 0.12
CA ASN A 482 -3.25 -20.19 0.08
C ASN A 482 -4.15 -21.01 1.00
N ILE A 483 -5.01 -20.33 1.75
CA ILE A 483 -6.11 -20.94 2.51
C ILE A 483 -7.38 -20.18 2.17
N THR A 484 -8.35 -20.89 1.60
CA THR A 484 -9.67 -20.37 1.26
C THR A 484 -10.74 -21.17 1.98
N THR A 485 -11.55 -20.46 2.74
CA THR A 485 -12.76 -21.00 3.36
C THR A 485 -14.00 -20.41 2.70
N HIS A 486 -15.02 -21.24 2.50
CA HIS A 486 -16.28 -20.77 1.93
C HIS A 486 -17.23 -20.27 3.03
N ALA A 487 -17.83 -19.11 2.80
CA ALA A 487 -18.82 -18.53 3.70
C ALA A 487 -20.04 -19.45 3.81
N LEU A 488 -20.41 -19.80 5.05
CA LEU A 488 -21.61 -20.57 5.36
C LEU A 488 -22.68 -19.67 5.99
N THR A 489 -23.94 -20.07 5.87
CA THR A 489 -25.08 -19.34 6.47
C THR A 489 -25.58 -19.96 7.76
N GLY A 490 -25.28 -21.25 8.02
CA GLY A 490 -25.82 -22.00 9.16
C GLY A 490 -24.83 -22.25 10.31
N SER A 491 -23.56 -21.97 10.11
CA SER A 491 -22.49 -22.20 11.08
C SER A 491 -21.29 -21.29 10.76
N ASP A 492 -20.52 -20.96 11.78
CA ASP A 492 -19.30 -20.19 11.66
C ASP A 492 -18.16 -21.02 11.06
N THR A 493 -17.28 -20.34 10.33
CA THR A 493 -16.08 -20.94 9.74
C THR A 493 -14.88 -20.02 9.89
N TYR A 494 -13.69 -20.63 9.91
CA TYR A 494 -12.43 -19.94 10.14
C TYR A 494 -11.38 -20.49 9.19
N ALA A 495 -10.51 -19.63 8.66
CA ALA A 495 -9.34 -20.09 7.94
C ALA A 495 -8.33 -20.73 8.90
N LEU A 496 -8.08 -20.10 10.04
CA LEU A 496 -7.27 -20.65 11.13
C LEU A 496 -8.08 -20.59 12.42
N LEU A 497 -8.12 -21.70 13.14
CA LEU A 497 -8.86 -21.84 14.39
C LEU A 497 -8.00 -22.51 15.45
N SER A 498 -8.00 -21.94 16.64
CA SER A 498 -7.37 -22.53 17.83
C SER A 498 -8.32 -22.61 19.02
N GLU A 499 -8.30 -23.76 19.69
CA GLU A 499 -9.07 -24.08 20.91
C GLU A 499 -8.18 -24.86 21.89
N GLU A 500 -7.51 -24.18 22.82
CA GLU A 500 -6.46 -24.72 23.70
C GLU A 500 -5.36 -25.47 22.90
N GLY A 501 -4.89 -24.82 21.83
CA GLY A 501 -3.86 -25.33 20.92
C GLY A 501 -3.10 -24.21 20.20
N LEU A 502 -2.34 -24.59 19.18
CA LEU A 502 -1.50 -23.68 18.39
C LEU A 502 -1.71 -23.86 16.89
N VAL A 503 -1.92 -22.76 16.17
CA VAL A 503 -1.73 -22.70 14.72
C VAL A 503 -0.70 -21.62 14.38
N ALA A 504 0.45 -22.04 13.84
CA ALA A 504 1.51 -21.15 13.40
C ALA A 504 1.71 -21.27 11.89
N MET A 505 1.65 -20.16 11.15
CA MET A 505 1.85 -20.14 9.70
C MET A 505 2.80 -19.02 9.28
N ASN A 506 3.84 -19.40 8.53
CA ASN A 506 4.87 -18.50 8.02
C ASN A 506 5.46 -17.60 9.11
N VAL A 507 5.84 -18.19 10.24
CA VAL A 507 6.51 -17.51 11.36
C VAL A 507 7.75 -18.30 11.78
N LYS A 508 8.68 -17.63 12.46
CA LYS A 508 9.93 -18.21 12.92
C LYS A 508 9.91 -18.33 14.44
N PHE A 509 10.43 -19.45 14.92
CA PHE A 509 10.65 -19.69 16.34
C PHE A 509 12.15 -19.85 16.61
N ASP A 510 12.58 -19.53 17.83
CA ASP A 510 13.91 -19.89 18.30
C ASP A 510 13.98 -21.35 18.77
N SER A 511 15.14 -21.76 19.29
CA SER A 511 15.35 -23.13 19.78
C SER A 511 14.57 -23.47 21.05
N GLU A 512 14.09 -22.46 21.78
CA GLU A 512 13.31 -22.61 23.01
C GLU A 512 11.79 -22.56 22.73
N GLY A 513 11.39 -22.21 21.52
CA GLY A 513 10.01 -22.16 21.06
C GLY A 513 9.38 -20.77 21.12
N TYR A 514 10.15 -19.71 21.35
CA TYR A 514 9.65 -18.34 21.33
C TYR A 514 9.60 -17.78 19.91
N LEU A 515 8.58 -16.97 19.65
CA LEU A 515 8.34 -16.33 18.37
C LEU A 515 9.40 -15.25 18.10
N LEU A 516 10.08 -15.35 16.95
CA LEU A 516 11.14 -14.40 16.53
C LEU A 516 10.67 -13.37 15.51
N GLY A 517 9.60 -13.67 14.77
CA GLY A 517 9.13 -12.83 13.68
C GLY A 517 8.44 -13.61 12.58
N ALA A 518 8.03 -12.89 11.54
CA ALA A 518 7.49 -13.49 10.33
C ALA A 518 8.54 -14.33 9.56
N GLY A 519 8.03 -15.28 8.78
CA GLY A 519 8.72 -16.00 7.72
C GLY A 519 9.04 -15.08 6.54
N ASN A 520 9.23 -15.65 5.37
CA ASN A 520 9.52 -14.91 4.13
C ASN A 520 8.72 -15.43 2.93
N HIS A 521 7.65 -16.17 3.19
CA HIS A 521 6.78 -16.71 2.15
C HIS A 521 5.55 -15.83 1.92
N ASP A 522 5.00 -15.92 0.72
CA ASP A 522 3.69 -15.34 0.38
C ASP A 522 2.58 -16.13 1.09
N VAL A 523 1.66 -15.43 1.75
CA VAL A 523 0.53 -16.05 2.46
C VAL A 523 -0.77 -15.37 2.07
N ASN A 524 -1.72 -16.13 1.53
CA ASN A 524 -3.07 -15.63 1.20
C ASN A 524 -4.12 -16.39 1.99
N VAL A 525 -4.83 -15.70 2.86
CA VAL A 525 -5.86 -16.26 3.74
C VAL A 525 -7.19 -15.56 3.45
N TYR A 526 -8.19 -16.34 3.05
CA TYR A 526 -9.58 -15.91 2.91
C TYR A 526 -10.45 -16.67 3.91
N GLY A 527 -10.90 -15.97 4.95
CA GLY A 527 -11.65 -16.52 6.07
C GLY A 527 -11.27 -15.84 7.39
N ASN A 528 -12.11 -15.99 8.40
CA ASN A 528 -11.87 -15.41 9.72
C ASN A 528 -10.77 -16.18 10.48
N LEU A 529 -10.13 -15.52 11.44
CA LEU A 529 -9.28 -16.18 12.43
C LEU A 529 -10.06 -16.33 13.74
N GLY A 530 -9.97 -17.48 14.39
CA GLY A 530 -10.74 -17.78 15.60
C GLY A 530 -9.88 -18.29 16.73
N ILE A 531 -9.98 -17.64 17.89
CA ILE A 531 -9.51 -18.14 19.18
C ILE A 531 -10.76 -18.38 20.02
N LEU A 532 -11.16 -19.65 20.18
CA LEU A 532 -12.38 -19.99 20.91
C LEU A 532 -12.07 -20.59 22.29
N ASN A 533 -12.83 -20.15 23.28
CA ASN A 533 -12.71 -20.61 24.66
C ASN A 533 -13.69 -21.77 24.90
N LYS A 534 -13.31 -22.99 24.54
CA LYS A 534 -14.16 -24.18 24.68
C LYS A 534 -14.29 -24.70 26.13
N ASN A 535 -14.62 -23.84 27.09
CA ASN A 535 -14.80 -24.19 28.51
C ASN A 535 -16.16 -24.84 28.85
N TYR A 536 -16.83 -25.45 27.87
CA TYR A 536 -18.20 -25.93 27.99
C TYR A 536 -18.48 -27.12 27.07
N GLY A 537 -19.60 -27.81 27.32
CA GLY A 537 -20.04 -28.95 26.52
C GLY A 537 -19.37 -30.25 26.93
N ILE A 538 -19.24 -31.20 25.99
CA ILE A 538 -18.54 -32.47 26.19
C ILE A 538 -17.03 -32.20 26.14
N ASP A 539 -16.29 -32.77 27.08
CA ASP A 539 -14.83 -32.64 27.21
C ASP A 539 -14.32 -31.19 27.17
N PRO A 540 -14.79 -30.32 28.09
CA PRO A 540 -14.39 -28.92 28.10
C PRO A 540 -12.87 -28.77 28.24
N ASN A 541 -12.35 -27.76 27.56
CA ASN A 541 -10.99 -27.27 27.72
C ASN A 541 -10.82 -26.74 29.15
N LEU A 542 -9.73 -27.14 29.80
CA LEU A 542 -9.51 -26.83 31.22
C LEU A 542 -9.00 -25.40 31.42
N GLY A 543 -8.56 -24.74 30.33
CA GLY A 543 -7.92 -23.44 30.39
C GLY A 543 -6.55 -23.50 31.05
N ALA A 544 -5.86 -24.65 30.95
CA ALA A 544 -4.52 -24.84 31.51
C ALA A 544 -3.40 -24.35 30.58
N LYS A 545 -3.74 -24.07 29.32
CA LYS A 545 -2.83 -23.61 28.26
C LYS A 545 -3.49 -22.50 27.45
N GLU A 546 -2.67 -21.78 26.71
CA GLU A 546 -3.06 -20.77 25.76
C GLU A 546 -3.77 -21.36 24.54
N SER A 547 -4.67 -20.58 23.96
CA SER A 547 -5.20 -20.78 22.60
C SER A 547 -4.57 -19.73 21.71
N TYR A 548 -3.77 -20.15 20.73
CA TYR A 548 -2.88 -19.21 20.06
C TYR A 548 -2.81 -19.42 18.55
N ILE A 549 -2.81 -18.31 17.80
CA ILE A 549 -2.56 -18.26 16.36
C ILE A 549 -1.41 -17.28 16.10
N ALA A 550 -0.38 -17.72 15.38
CA ALA A 550 0.69 -16.85 14.88
C ALA A 550 0.68 -16.85 13.35
N LEU A 551 0.48 -15.68 12.74
CA LEU A 551 0.35 -15.54 11.29
C LEU A 551 1.34 -14.49 10.76
N GLY A 552 2.26 -14.94 9.90
CA GLY A 552 3.20 -14.05 9.22
C GLY A 552 2.72 -13.65 7.82
N LEU A 553 2.39 -12.38 7.63
CA LEU A 553 2.20 -11.77 6.31
C LEU A 553 3.43 -10.91 5.99
N ALA A 554 4.43 -11.54 5.39
CA ALA A 554 5.79 -11.02 5.32
C ALA A 554 6.14 -10.30 4.00
N THR A 555 5.26 -10.37 2.99
CA THR A 555 5.55 -9.91 1.62
C THR A 555 4.42 -9.07 1.06
N ALA A 556 4.69 -8.28 0.02
CA ALA A 556 3.67 -7.44 -0.63
C ALA A 556 2.51 -8.25 -1.25
N ASN A 557 2.75 -9.52 -1.57
CA ASN A 557 1.74 -10.44 -2.09
C ASN A 557 0.91 -11.10 -0.98
N SER A 558 1.31 -10.96 0.29
CA SER A 558 0.61 -11.60 1.40
C SER A 558 -0.67 -10.84 1.72
N LYS A 559 -1.76 -11.58 1.90
CA LYS A 559 -3.09 -11.03 2.12
C LYS A 559 -3.89 -11.83 3.15
N LEU A 560 -4.50 -11.13 4.10
CA LEU A 560 -5.59 -11.66 4.92
C LEU A 560 -6.89 -10.96 4.54
N THR A 561 -7.96 -11.72 4.27
CA THR A 561 -9.33 -11.19 4.13
C THR A 561 -10.23 -11.94 5.09
N GLY A 562 -10.63 -11.26 6.16
CA GLY A 562 -11.36 -11.85 7.28
C GLY A 562 -11.25 -10.99 8.53
N ALA A 563 -12.06 -11.32 9.53
CA ALA A 563 -12.02 -10.73 10.86
C ALA A 563 -11.34 -11.67 11.87
N VAL A 564 -11.00 -11.15 13.05
CA VAL A 564 -10.34 -11.91 14.12
C VAL A 564 -11.23 -11.97 15.36
N LEU A 565 -11.76 -13.15 15.67
CA LEU A 565 -12.48 -13.38 16.92
C LEU A 565 -11.51 -13.89 17.98
N ASN A 566 -11.41 -13.17 19.10
CA ASN A 566 -10.78 -13.66 20.32
C ASN A 566 -11.80 -13.72 21.47
N GLU A 567 -12.29 -14.91 21.77
CA GLU A 567 -13.29 -15.12 22.82
C GLU A 567 -12.76 -14.77 24.24
N PHE A 568 -11.45 -14.81 24.46
CA PHE A 568 -10.86 -14.47 25.75
C PHE A 568 -10.89 -12.96 26.01
N ASP A 569 -10.54 -12.16 25.00
CA ASP A 569 -10.58 -10.69 25.07
C ASP A 569 -12.03 -10.18 25.08
N GLU A 570 -12.92 -10.80 24.30
CA GLU A 570 -14.34 -10.42 24.27
C GLU A 570 -15.01 -10.52 25.64
N ASN A 571 -14.66 -11.55 26.40
CA ASN A 571 -15.15 -11.77 27.77
C ASN A 571 -14.30 -11.05 28.84
N GLY A 572 -13.11 -10.55 28.49
CA GLY A 572 -12.19 -9.90 29.43
C GLY A 572 -11.56 -10.85 30.45
N ASN A 573 -11.40 -12.13 30.11
CA ASN A 573 -10.79 -13.14 30.99
C ASN A 573 -9.75 -13.96 30.23
N ASN A 574 -8.55 -13.38 30.09
CA ASN A 574 -7.45 -13.94 29.32
C ASN A 574 -6.21 -14.23 30.19
N THR A 575 -6.30 -15.21 31.10
CA THR A 575 -5.24 -15.48 32.09
C THR A 575 -3.99 -16.17 31.55
N ASN A 576 -4.03 -16.66 30.30
CA ASN A 576 -2.94 -17.42 29.67
C ASN A 576 -2.44 -16.74 28.39
N GLU A 577 -2.63 -15.42 28.22
CA GLU A 577 -2.14 -14.68 27.04
C GLU A 577 -2.60 -15.31 25.70
N SER A 578 -3.85 -15.79 25.66
CA SER A 578 -4.45 -16.41 24.46
C SER A 578 -4.82 -15.35 23.44
N GLY A 579 -4.46 -15.54 22.18
CA GLY A 579 -4.72 -14.53 21.18
C GLY A 579 -4.12 -14.80 19.82
N VAL A 580 -4.12 -13.75 19.01
CA VAL A 580 -3.53 -13.75 17.67
C VAL A 580 -2.34 -12.83 17.63
N ASP A 581 -1.22 -13.39 17.19
CA ASP A 581 -0.01 -12.66 16.83
C ASP A 581 0.04 -12.49 15.32
N LEU A 582 -0.10 -11.25 14.86
CA LEU A 582 -0.21 -10.92 13.45
C LEU A 582 0.96 -10.05 13.01
N TYR A 583 1.77 -10.58 12.08
CA TYR A 583 2.77 -9.78 11.38
C TYR A 583 2.18 -9.29 10.05
N LEU A 584 2.24 -7.98 9.82
CA LEU A 584 1.78 -7.33 8.60
C LEU A 584 2.87 -6.40 8.06
N GLN A 585 3.69 -6.92 7.14
CA GLN A 585 4.96 -6.31 6.76
C GLN A 585 5.14 -6.24 5.25
N ASN A 586 6.05 -5.39 4.80
CA ASN A 586 6.55 -5.29 3.44
C ASN A 586 5.46 -5.15 2.37
N GLY A 587 4.43 -4.35 2.66
CA GLY A 587 3.31 -4.11 1.75
C GLY A 587 2.18 -5.15 1.81
N ALA A 588 2.26 -6.14 2.71
CA ALA A 588 1.17 -7.09 2.94
C ALA A 588 -0.15 -6.37 3.31
N THR A 589 -1.28 -6.97 2.96
CA THR A 589 -2.60 -6.35 3.16
C THR A 589 -3.55 -7.19 4.02
N TRP A 590 -4.14 -6.61 5.06
CA TRP A 590 -5.26 -7.17 5.78
C TRP A 590 -6.54 -6.41 5.45
N ILE A 591 -7.49 -7.06 4.78
CA ILE A 591 -8.86 -6.56 4.57
C ILE A 591 -9.73 -7.08 5.73
N ASN A 592 -10.02 -6.21 6.68
CA ASN A 592 -10.82 -6.53 7.85
C ASN A 592 -12.32 -6.49 7.53
N ARG A 593 -12.95 -7.67 7.54
CA ARG A 593 -14.41 -7.85 7.44
C ARG A 593 -14.81 -9.25 7.87
N TRP A 594 -15.95 -9.40 8.54
CA TRP A 594 -16.48 -10.72 8.86
C TRP A 594 -16.94 -11.49 7.61
N ILE A 595 -16.63 -12.79 7.54
CA ILE A 595 -17.03 -13.68 6.45
C ILE A 595 -18.01 -14.74 6.97
N GLY A 596 -19.17 -14.88 6.32
CA GLY A 596 -20.16 -15.92 6.64
C GLY A 596 -20.98 -15.65 7.90
N ALA A 597 -21.56 -16.71 8.47
CA ALA A 597 -22.35 -16.62 9.68
C ALA A 597 -21.46 -16.30 10.89
N GLU A 598 -21.96 -15.46 11.79
CA GLU A 598 -21.28 -15.14 13.03
C GLU A 598 -21.43 -16.26 14.06
N ARG A 599 -20.41 -16.37 14.91
CA ARG A 599 -20.38 -17.27 16.06
C ARG A 599 -21.67 -17.13 16.86
N VAL A 600 -22.41 -18.22 17.06
CA VAL A 600 -23.61 -18.21 17.91
C VAL A 600 -23.26 -18.40 19.39
N LYS A 601 -24.23 -18.12 20.27
CA LYS A 601 -24.07 -18.32 21.72
C LYS A 601 -23.82 -19.79 22.04
N ALA A 602 -22.75 -20.05 22.78
CA ALA A 602 -22.49 -21.35 23.39
C ALA A 602 -23.35 -21.58 24.64
N PRO A 603 -23.71 -22.84 24.98
CA PRO A 603 -24.41 -23.18 26.22
C PRO A 603 -23.49 -23.10 27.44
N ARG A 604 -23.05 -21.88 27.79
CA ARG A 604 -22.20 -21.55 28.94
C ARG A 604 -22.72 -20.33 29.69
N LYS A 605 -22.16 -20.07 30.88
CA LYS A 605 -22.45 -18.85 31.64
C LYS A 605 -21.97 -17.62 30.88
N ASP A 606 -22.75 -16.53 30.94
CA ASP A 606 -22.42 -15.23 30.35
C ASP A 606 -22.15 -15.29 28.83
N ALA A 607 -22.82 -16.21 28.11
CA ALA A 607 -22.52 -16.53 26.71
C ALA A 607 -22.48 -15.34 25.73
N GLU A 608 -23.23 -14.27 26.00
CA GLU A 608 -23.23 -13.04 25.20
C GLU A 608 -21.88 -12.32 25.17
N THR A 609 -21.09 -12.42 26.25
CA THR A 609 -19.86 -11.65 26.38
C THR A 609 -18.78 -12.11 25.41
N TYR A 610 -18.88 -13.34 24.91
CA TYR A 610 -17.90 -13.96 24.00
C TYR A 610 -18.20 -13.74 22.51
N LEU A 611 -19.34 -13.12 22.17
CA LEU A 611 -19.71 -12.91 20.78
C LEU A 611 -18.82 -11.84 20.13
N PHE A 612 -18.66 -11.94 18.81
CA PHE A 612 -17.84 -11.02 18.02
C PHE A 612 -18.37 -9.58 18.09
N LYS A 613 -17.58 -8.66 18.64
CA LYS A 613 -17.90 -7.20 18.70
C LYS A 613 -16.97 -6.35 17.84
N GLY A 614 -15.92 -6.95 17.30
CA GLY A 614 -14.89 -6.33 16.46
C GLY A 614 -13.66 -7.21 16.44
N SER A 615 -12.72 -6.94 15.53
CA SER A 615 -11.51 -7.74 15.44
C SER A 615 -10.59 -7.48 16.63
N LYS A 616 -10.10 -8.55 17.27
CA LYS A 616 -9.20 -8.48 18.43
C LYS A 616 -7.85 -9.10 18.10
N VAL A 617 -6.78 -8.34 18.24
CA VAL A 617 -5.40 -8.81 18.02
C VAL A 617 -4.60 -8.59 19.29
N HIS A 618 -3.92 -9.63 19.75
CA HIS A 618 -3.13 -9.59 20.97
C HIS A 618 -1.79 -8.89 20.70
N ASN A 619 -0.93 -9.47 19.84
CA ASN A 619 0.27 -8.78 19.37
C ASN A 619 0.17 -8.44 17.87
N PHE A 620 0.35 -7.17 17.53
CA PHE A 620 0.39 -6.70 16.16
C PHE A 620 1.78 -6.17 15.81
N TYR A 621 2.39 -6.76 14.78
CA TYR A 621 3.72 -6.39 14.31
C TYR A 621 3.67 -5.85 12.88
N GLY A 622 3.72 -4.52 12.75
CA GLY A 622 3.88 -3.83 11.48
C GLY A 622 5.28 -3.98 10.87
N GLY A 623 5.52 -3.22 9.80
CA GLY A 623 6.83 -3.08 9.18
C GLY A 623 7.88 -2.56 10.16
N LYS A 624 9.15 -2.91 9.97
CA LYS A 624 10.23 -2.40 10.83
C LYS A 624 10.55 -0.93 10.56
N THR A 625 10.25 -0.46 9.36
CA THR A 625 10.42 0.93 8.91
C THR A 625 9.18 1.43 8.16
N GLU A 626 9.05 2.74 7.94
CA GLU A 626 7.95 3.30 7.14
C GLU A 626 7.87 2.72 5.71
N ALA A 627 9.01 2.35 5.12
CA ALA A 627 9.08 1.76 3.78
C ALA A 627 8.61 0.29 3.74
N GLU A 628 8.71 -0.41 4.86
CA GLU A 628 8.32 -1.82 5.02
C GLU A 628 6.91 -1.96 5.61
N THR A 629 6.12 -0.88 5.58
CA THR A 629 4.78 -0.85 6.20
C THR A 629 3.81 -1.86 5.57
N GLY A 630 2.96 -2.44 6.41
CA GLY A 630 1.79 -3.20 5.98
C GLY A 630 0.52 -2.34 5.88
N PHE A 631 -0.50 -2.84 5.20
CA PHE A 631 -1.75 -2.12 4.95
C PHE A 631 -2.96 -2.81 5.58
N ILE A 632 -3.71 -2.10 6.41
CA ILE A 632 -5.04 -2.53 6.84
C ILE A 632 -6.08 -1.81 6.01
N GLU A 633 -7.07 -2.53 5.49
CA GLU A 633 -8.29 -1.97 4.93
C GLU A 633 -9.45 -2.28 5.87
N GLN A 634 -9.97 -1.25 6.53
CA GLN A 634 -11.08 -1.42 7.47
C GLN A 634 -12.42 -1.40 6.71
N GLU A 635 -13.08 -2.56 6.62
CA GLU A 635 -14.33 -2.77 5.88
C GLU A 635 -15.48 -3.35 6.74
N ASP A 636 -15.27 -3.59 8.04
CA ASP A 636 -16.24 -4.30 8.89
C ASP A 636 -17.32 -3.39 9.51
N GLY A 637 -17.90 -2.51 8.69
CA GLY A 637 -18.93 -1.57 9.15
C GLY A 637 -18.41 -0.67 10.27
N ASP A 638 -19.18 -0.50 11.35
CA ASP A 638 -18.80 0.34 12.50
C ASP A 638 -18.00 -0.42 13.58
N ARG A 639 -17.70 -1.71 13.39
CA ARG A 639 -16.98 -2.52 14.37
C ARG A 639 -15.48 -2.19 14.40
N PRO A 640 -14.86 -2.04 15.59
CA PRO A 640 -13.47 -1.66 15.71
C PRO A 640 -12.52 -2.81 15.36
N ILE A 641 -11.25 -2.43 15.15
CA ILE A 641 -10.10 -3.33 15.35
C ILE A 641 -9.45 -2.88 16.66
N ASP A 642 -9.36 -3.78 17.63
CA ASP A 642 -8.66 -3.56 18.89
C ASP A 642 -7.34 -4.34 18.87
N ILE A 643 -6.24 -3.64 19.21
CA ILE A 643 -4.88 -4.15 19.27
C ILE A 643 -4.35 -3.89 20.67
N GLU A 644 -3.99 -4.96 21.38
CA GLU A 644 -3.46 -4.86 22.74
C GLU A 644 -2.01 -4.34 22.72
N HIS A 645 -1.11 -5.03 22.01
CA HIS A 645 0.30 -4.64 21.89
C HIS A 645 0.68 -4.34 20.44
N TYR A 646 0.98 -3.07 20.14
CA TYR A 646 1.35 -2.61 18.81
C TYR A 646 2.84 -2.32 18.64
N ASN A 647 3.47 -2.88 17.62
CA ASN A 647 4.87 -2.63 17.29
C ASN A 647 5.09 -2.37 15.80
N GLY A 648 5.93 -1.39 15.45
CA GLY A 648 6.38 -1.16 14.08
C GLY A 648 5.53 -0.13 13.32
N TYR A 649 5.44 -0.31 12.00
CA TYR A 649 4.83 0.65 11.07
C TYR A 649 3.65 0.08 10.29
N THR A 650 2.53 0.80 10.25
CA THR A 650 1.31 0.37 9.55
C THR A 650 0.54 1.54 8.94
N VAL A 651 -0.11 1.29 7.81
CA VAL A 651 -1.08 2.23 7.22
C VAL A 651 -2.48 1.62 7.26
N VAL A 652 -3.43 2.31 7.89
CA VAL A 652 -4.83 1.91 7.96
C VAL A 652 -5.64 2.76 6.98
N LYS A 653 -6.35 2.10 6.07
CA LYS A 653 -7.07 2.71 4.97
C LYS A 653 -8.57 2.67 5.19
N TYR A 654 -9.20 3.84 5.00
CA TYR A 654 -10.63 4.04 5.19
C TYR A 654 -11.30 4.56 3.91
N ALA A 655 -12.50 4.05 3.63
CA ALA A 655 -13.37 4.64 2.61
C ALA A 655 -13.99 5.95 3.12
N HIS A 656 -14.36 6.84 2.21
CA HIS A 656 -15.03 8.10 2.55
C HIS A 656 -15.99 8.52 1.43
N ASP A 657 -16.95 9.38 1.75
CA ASP A 657 -18.04 9.79 0.83
C ASP A 657 -17.71 11.01 -0.05
N GLY A 658 -16.46 11.48 -0.02
CA GLY A 658 -16.03 12.72 -0.69
C GLY A 658 -16.54 14.02 -0.05
N LYS A 659 -17.28 13.95 1.07
CA LYS A 659 -17.86 15.10 1.81
C LYS A 659 -17.34 15.20 3.25
N GLY A 660 -16.30 14.45 3.54
CA GLY A 660 -15.60 14.40 4.83
C GLY A 660 -16.17 13.39 5.82
N LYS A 661 -17.09 12.50 5.42
CA LYS A 661 -17.52 11.38 6.27
C LYS A 661 -16.64 10.16 5.98
N ILE A 662 -16.02 9.63 7.03
CA ILE A 662 -15.21 8.40 6.99
C ILE A 662 -16.10 7.19 7.32
N GLN A 663 -15.94 6.09 6.59
CA GLN A 663 -16.67 4.82 6.76
C GLN A 663 -15.73 3.78 7.36
N GLY A 664 -16.21 2.95 8.27
CA GLY A 664 -15.40 1.95 8.98
C GLY A 664 -15.31 2.23 10.47
N GLY A 665 -15.17 1.19 11.29
CA GLY A 665 -14.95 1.29 12.73
C GLY A 665 -13.55 1.79 13.08
N ASP A 666 -13.34 2.12 14.34
CA ASP A 666 -12.07 2.69 14.80
C ASP A 666 -10.95 1.64 14.77
N ILE A 667 -9.70 2.09 14.74
CA ILE A 667 -8.55 1.30 15.17
C ILE A 667 -8.14 1.76 16.56
N ARG A 668 -8.12 0.83 17.51
CA ARG A 668 -7.84 1.11 18.91
C ARG A 668 -6.59 0.36 19.32
N ILE A 669 -5.62 1.09 19.86
CA ILE A 669 -4.35 0.57 20.33
C ILE A 669 -4.28 0.81 21.84
N GLU A 670 -4.08 -0.24 22.61
CA GLU A 670 -3.92 -0.12 24.06
C GLU A 670 -2.51 0.34 24.39
N GLU A 671 -1.51 -0.44 23.97
CA GLU A 671 -0.09 -0.18 24.20
C GLU A 671 0.71 -0.20 22.89
N ALA A 672 1.77 0.61 22.84
CA ALA A 672 2.69 0.64 21.71
C ALA A 672 4.16 0.58 22.16
N PHE A 673 5.01 -0.07 21.38
CA PHE A 673 6.45 -0.09 21.60
C PHE A 673 7.11 1.22 21.14
N ASP A 674 8.20 1.62 21.81
CA ASP A 674 8.96 2.83 21.50
C ASP A 674 9.31 2.94 20.01
N GLY A 675 8.95 4.08 19.40
CA GLY A 675 9.30 4.38 18.01
C GLY A 675 8.31 3.85 16.98
N SER A 676 7.21 3.20 17.40
CA SER A 676 6.16 2.72 16.51
C SER A 676 5.46 3.88 15.76
N GLY A 677 4.95 3.60 14.57
CA GLY A 677 4.37 4.60 13.68
C GLY A 677 3.12 4.13 12.94
N ILE A 678 2.03 4.90 12.97
CA ILE A 678 0.79 4.57 12.28
C ILE A 678 0.30 5.72 11.40
N SER A 679 -0.16 5.41 10.19
CA SER A 679 -0.83 6.39 9.31
C SER A 679 -2.29 6.00 9.09
N ILE A 680 -3.20 6.93 9.31
CA ILE A 680 -4.63 6.79 9.00
C ILE A 680 -4.93 7.49 7.67
N ARG A 681 -5.29 6.73 6.64
CA ARG A 681 -5.29 7.19 5.24
C ARG A 681 -6.66 6.98 4.57
N THR A 682 -7.05 7.87 3.65
CA THR A 682 -8.15 7.56 2.73
C THR A 682 -7.78 6.43 1.76
N LYS A 683 -8.75 5.63 1.30
CA LYS A 683 -8.51 4.62 0.24
C LYS A 683 -8.21 5.27 -1.12
N SER A 684 -8.76 6.45 -1.40
CA SER A 684 -8.55 7.19 -2.65
C SER A 684 -8.84 8.68 -2.45
N LEU A 685 -8.80 9.47 -3.53
CA LEU A 685 -9.20 10.88 -3.51
C LEU A 685 -10.71 11.07 -3.40
N ASN A 686 -11.50 10.19 -4.03
CA ASN A 686 -12.97 10.24 -4.13
C ASN A 686 -13.57 11.67 -4.17
N GLY A 687 -13.09 12.51 -5.09
CA GLY A 687 -13.60 13.89 -5.30
C GLY A 687 -12.89 15.00 -4.52
N LEU A 688 -11.95 14.67 -3.62
CA LEU A 688 -11.08 15.66 -2.98
C LEU A 688 -10.08 16.24 -3.99
N LYS A 689 -10.00 17.57 -4.06
CA LYS A 689 -9.11 18.29 -4.98
C LYS A 689 -7.83 18.72 -4.28
N VAL A 690 -6.83 17.85 -4.28
CA VAL A 690 -5.52 18.17 -3.67
C VAL A 690 -4.79 19.24 -4.49
N GLY A 691 -4.02 20.11 -3.83
CA GLY A 691 -3.27 21.19 -4.48
C GLY A 691 -4.09 22.44 -4.84
N THR A 692 -5.40 22.44 -4.54
CA THR A 692 -6.29 23.58 -4.75
C THR A 692 -5.98 24.79 -3.85
N THR A 693 -6.19 25.98 -4.38
CA THR A 693 -6.18 27.25 -3.62
C THR A 693 -7.59 27.70 -3.24
N VAL A 694 -8.63 26.96 -3.62
CA VAL A 694 -10.03 27.28 -3.31
C VAL A 694 -10.34 26.98 -1.85
N ALA A 695 -10.85 27.98 -1.13
CA ALA A 695 -11.07 27.90 0.32
C ALA A 695 -12.03 26.77 0.75
N ASP A 696 -13.11 26.54 0.00
CA ASP A 696 -14.09 25.48 0.31
C ASP A 696 -13.47 24.09 0.17
N ASP A 697 -12.67 23.88 -0.88
CA ASP A 697 -11.98 22.60 -1.10
C ASP A 697 -10.92 22.36 0.00
N GLN A 698 -10.18 23.40 0.42
CA GLN A 698 -9.24 23.32 1.54
C GLN A 698 -9.93 23.00 2.86
N THR A 699 -11.11 23.61 3.09
CA THR A 699 -11.94 23.33 4.27
C THR A 699 -12.40 21.87 4.28
N LEU A 700 -12.83 21.34 3.14
CA LEU A 700 -13.23 19.95 3.00
C LEU A 700 -12.06 18.97 3.21
N ILE A 701 -10.87 19.29 2.72
CA ILE A 701 -9.66 18.50 2.98
C ILE A 701 -9.36 18.45 4.47
N ASN A 702 -9.32 19.60 5.14
CA ASN A 702 -9.05 19.66 6.58
C ASN A 702 -10.12 18.95 7.41
N LYS A 703 -11.40 19.07 7.03
CA LYS A 703 -12.50 18.31 7.64
C LYS A 703 -12.29 16.80 7.50
N THR A 704 -11.86 16.34 6.33
CA THR A 704 -11.60 14.92 6.06
C THR A 704 -10.41 14.41 6.89
N LEU A 705 -9.31 15.17 6.96
CA LEU A 705 -8.16 14.83 7.79
C LEU A 705 -8.51 14.77 9.28
N ALA A 706 -9.32 15.72 9.78
CA ALA A 706 -9.81 15.71 11.15
C ALA A 706 -10.69 14.49 11.44
N ALA A 707 -11.58 14.13 10.51
CA ALA A 707 -12.43 12.95 10.64
C ALA A 707 -11.62 11.63 10.57
N LEU A 708 -10.53 11.58 9.80
CA LEU A 708 -9.59 10.46 9.80
C LEU A 708 -8.84 10.34 11.13
N ALA A 709 -8.37 11.45 11.70
CA ALA A 709 -7.62 11.44 12.95
C ALA A 709 -8.43 10.77 14.07
N GLN A 710 -9.72 11.05 14.10
CA GLN A 710 -10.67 10.50 15.06
C GLN A 710 -10.88 8.98 14.93
N LYS A 711 -10.42 8.33 13.85
CA LYS A 711 -10.48 6.86 13.72
C LYS A 711 -9.38 6.14 14.48
N LEU A 712 -8.34 6.84 14.92
CA LEU A 712 -7.32 6.27 15.80
C LEU A 712 -7.66 6.56 17.25
N VAL A 713 -7.71 5.52 18.08
CA VAL A 713 -7.80 5.61 19.53
C VAL A 713 -6.52 5.03 20.13
N TYR A 714 -5.84 5.76 21.00
CA TYR A 714 -4.61 5.30 21.66
C TYR A 714 -4.66 5.49 23.17
N GLN A 715 -4.79 4.39 23.91
CA GLN A 715 -5.10 4.44 25.35
C GLN A 715 -3.91 4.92 26.20
N ALA A 716 -2.69 4.43 25.93
CA ALA A 716 -1.53 4.73 26.77
C ALA A 716 -1.10 6.22 26.75
N ASP A 717 -1.24 6.91 25.62
CA ASP A 717 -0.88 8.35 25.45
C ASP A 717 0.51 8.71 26.03
N ASP A 718 1.49 7.80 25.91
CA ASP A 718 2.81 7.89 26.55
C ASP A 718 3.93 8.39 25.62
N GLY A 719 3.56 8.80 24.39
CA GLY A 719 4.47 9.32 23.38
C GLY A 719 5.23 8.28 22.55
N LYS A 720 5.00 6.97 22.76
CA LYS A 720 5.67 5.90 22.01
C LYS A 720 5.14 5.72 20.59
N LEU A 721 3.87 6.05 20.36
CA LEU A 721 3.20 5.96 19.06
C LEU A 721 3.25 7.30 18.31
N LYS A 722 3.88 7.31 17.14
CA LYS A 722 3.83 8.45 16.20
C LYS A 722 2.68 8.23 15.22
N ALA A 723 1.79 9.22 15.06
CA ALA A 723 0.63 9.05 14.19
C ALA A 723 0.50 10.15 13.11
N LYS A 724 0.05 9.75 11.92
CA LYS A 724 -0.22 10.64 10.78
C LYS A 724 -1.64 10.45 10.25
N VAL A 725 -2.19 11.49 9.63
CA VAL A 725 -3.38 11.44 8.78
C VAL A 725 -3.03 11.80 7.34
N GLU A 726 -3.62 11.07 6.40
CA GLU A 726 -3.17 11.08 5.01
C GLU A 726 -4.32 11.04 4.00
N ILE A 727 -4.18 11.78 2.90
CA ILE A 727 -5.05 11.66 1.72
C ILE A 727 -4.29 10.90 0.63
N ALA A 728 -4.85 9.80 0.13
CA ALA A 728 -4.21 8.96 -0.88
C ALA A 728 -4.30 9.56 -2.30
N GLU A 729 -3.20 9.49 -3.07
CA GLU A 729 -3.21 9.64 -4.55
C GLU A 729 -3.32 8.29 -5.28
N GLY A 730 -3.05 7.20 -4.55
CA GLY A 730 -2.93 5.84 -5.06
C GLY A 730 -2.57 4.86 -3.94
N LEU A 731 -2.14 3.65 -4.30
CA LEU A 731 -2.00 2.54 -3.33
C LEU A 731 -0.86 2.74 -2.31
N ALA A 732 0.26 3.37 -2.72
CA ALA A 732 1.51 3.42 -1.96
C ALA A 732 1.81 4.80 -1.35
N THR A 733 1.60 5.90 -2.08
CA THR A 733 2.03 7.25 -1.66
C THR A 733 0.83 8.18 -1.43
N PRO A 734 0.80 8.93 -0.32
CA PRO A 734 -0.23 9.92 -0.08
C PRO A 734 0.08 11.25 -0.80
N SER A 735 -0.95 11.96 -1.27
CA SER A 735 -0.80 13.33 -1.77
C SER A 735 -0.66 14.35 -0.64
N ILE A 736 -1.22 14.04 0.53
CA ILE A 736 -1.11 14.87 1.75
C ILE A 736 -0.76 13.95 2.90
N SER A 737 0.25 14.33 3.69
CA SER A 737 0.58 13.68 4.95
C SER A 737 0.78 14.74 6.04
N LYS A 738 0.05 14.60 7.15
CA LYS A 738 0.07 15.50 8.30
C LYS A 738 0.15 14.69 9.58
N VAL A 739 0.79 15.24 10.61
CA VAL A 739 0.92 14.59 11.92
C VAL A 739 -0.39 14.76 12.69
N ILE A 740 -0.82 13.74 13.43
CA ILE A 740 -1.88 13.89 14.44
C ILE A 740 -1.32 14.75 15.58
N THR A 741 -2.01 15.85 15.88
CA THR A 741 -1.52 16.93 16.74
C THR A 741 -1.45 16.51 18.22
N TYR A 742 -2.48 15.79 18.71
CA TYR A 742 -2.56 15.26 20.08
C TYR A 742 -3.68 14.21 20.17
N PHE A 743 -3.83 13.56 21.32
CA PHE A 743 -4.97 12.71 21.67
C PHE A 743 -5.88 13.41 22.69
N ASP A 744 -7.20 13.39 22.47
CA ASP A 744 -8.17 14.06 23.34
C ASP A 744 -8.45 13.28 24.64
N GLU A 745 -9.41 13.76 25.45
CA GLU A 745 -9.76 13.13 26.73
C GLU A 745 -10.41 11.74 26.59
N ASN A 746 -10.88 11.40 25.40
CA ASN A 746 -11.42 10.08 25.05
C ASN A 746 -10.39 9.25 24.25
N HIS A 747 -9.12 9.68 24.24
CA HIS A 747 -8.02 9.00 23.56
C HIS A 747 -8.11 9.01 22.03
N HIS A 748 -8.99 9.80 21.42
CA HIS A 748 -9.08 9.92 19.97
C HIS A 748 -8.00 10.86 19.43
N GLY A 749 -7.43 10.51 18.28
CA GLY A 749 -6.50 11.36 17.57
C GLY A 749 -7.16 12.65 17.08
N VAL A 750 -6.49 13.79 17.26
CA VAL A 750 -6.94 15.08 16.77
C VAL A 750 -5.94 15.65 15.78
N TYR A 751 -6.44 16.03 14.60
CA TYR A 751 -5.70 16.87 13.65
C TYR A 751 -6.23 18.31 13.72
N ASP A 752 -5.37 19.24 14.12
CA ASP A 752 -5.63 20.68 14.08
C ASP A 752 -4.75 21.34 13.02
N SER A 753 -5.38 21.91 11.99
CA SER A 753 -4.68 22.61 10.90
C SER A 753 -3.87 23.83 11.33
N THR A 754 -4.14 24.40 12.51
CA THR A 754 -3.38 25.50 13.10
C THR A 754 -2.14 25.03 13.86
N GLY A 755 -2.05 23.74 14.16
CA GLY A 755 -0.99 23.15 14.98
C GLY A 755 -1.08 23.51 16.48
N VAL A 756 -2.19 24.10 16.92
CA VAL A 756 -2.40 24.43 18.34
C VAL A 756 -2.73 23.15 19.11
N VAL A 757 -1.89 22.83 20.08
CA VAL A 757 -2.16 21.79 21.07
C VAL A 757 -2.89 22.44 22.25
N PRO A 758 -4.11 22.01 22.62
CA PRO A 758 -4.73 22.46 23.85
C PRO A 758 -3.86 22.06 25.05
N LYS A 759 -3.57 23.01 25.93
CA LYS A 759 -2.89 22.69 27.19
C LYS A 759 -3.81 21.78 28.01
N LYS A 760 -3.32 20.57 28.35
CA LYS A 760 -4.05 19.61 29.21
C LYS A 760 -3.72 19.95 30.67
N PRO A 761 -4.65 20.49 31.47
CA PRO A 761 -4.36 20.86 32.85
C PRO A 761 -4.14 19.63 33.72
N LYS A 762 -3.13 19.68 34.61
CA LYS A 762 -2.93 18.68 35.66
C LYS A 762 -4.05 18.79 36.69
N LYS A 763 -4.78 17.69 36.93
CA LYS A 763 -5.91 17.65 37.86
C LYS A 763 -5.52 16.98 39.19
N PHE A 764 -5.89 17.61 40.30
CA PHE A 764 -5.77 17.06 41.66
C PHE A 764 -7.14 17.08 42.33
N GLU A 765 -7.67 15.91 42.70
CA GLU A 765 -8.99 15.81 43.33
C GLU A 765 -8.91 15.07 44.67
N LYS A 766 -9.56 15.62 45.70
CA LYS A 766 -9.68 14.96 47.00
C LYS A 766 -10.96 15.33 47.72
N HIS A 767 -11.79 14.31 47.98
CA HIS A 767 -13.09 14.48 48.61
C HIS A 767 -13.23 13.58 49.83
N THR A 768 -13.31 14.15 51.02
CA THR A 768 -13.46 13.42 52.28
C THR A 768 -14.52 14.08 53.19
N GLN A 769 -14.93 13.37 54.25
CA GLN A 769 -15.81 13.94 55.28
C GLN A 769 -15.05 14.74 56.36
N GLY A 770 -13.71 14.74 56.33
CA GLY A 770 -12.83 15.34 57.33
C GLY A 770 -11.70 16.12 56.64
N ALA A 771 -10.44 15.83 56.99
CA ALA A 771 -9.30 16.47 56.34
C ALA A 771 -9.18 16.10 54.85
N ALA A 772 -8.95 17.08 54.00
CA ALA A 772 -8.71 16.94 52.57
C ALA A 772 -7.66 17.95 52.10
N THR A 773 -6.52 17.45 51.63
CA THR A 773 -5.48 18.23 50.95
C THR A 773 -5.40 17.80 49.49
N GLY A 774 -5.68 18.69 48.55
CA GLY A 774 -5.71 18.38 47.11
C GLY A 774 -4.37 17.89 46.59
N HIS A 775 -3.32 18.70 46.76
CA HIS A 775 -1.94 18.30 46.49
C HIS A 775 -0.99 18.93 47.50
N GLY A 776 0.04 18.19 47.92
CA GLY A 776 0.99 18.63 48.93
C GLY A 776 2.43 18.53 48.43
N ILE A 777 3.22 19.58 48.64
CA ILE A 777 4.64 19.68 48.25
C ILE A 777 5.41 20.07 49.51
N TYR A 778 6.35 19.23 49.93
CA TYR A 778 7.02 19.30 51.23
C TYR A 778 8.53 19.16 51.06
N ASP A 779 9.30 19.42 52.12
CA ASP A 779 10.72 19.04 52.26
C ASP A 779 11.60 19.43 51.05
N ASP A 780 11.64 20.73 50.72
CA ASP A 780 12.41 21.31 49.61
C ASP A 780 12.10 20.76 48.20
N GLN A 781 11.02 19.98 48.05
CA GLN A 781 10.60 19.46 46.75
C GLN A 781 10.27 20.58 45.78
N LYS A 782 10.66 20.41 44.51
CA LYS A 782 10.39 21.36 43.43
C LYS A 782 9.59 20.69 42.35
N GLU A 783 8.37 21.17 42.15
CA GLU A 783 7.48 20.67 41.11
C GLU A 783 7.10 21.80 40.15
N SER A 784 7.00 21.49 38.86
CA SER A 784 6.63 22.44 37.82
C SER A 784 5.48 21.89 36.98
N TYR A 785 4.50 22.73 36.71
CA TYR A 785 3.26 22.40 35.99
C TYR A 785 2.95 23.48 34.95
N ASP A 786 2.27 23.10 33.86
CA ASP A 786 1.68 24.09 32.94
C ASP A 786 0.38 24.64 33.52
N ASP A 787 -0.78 24.09 33.14
CA ASP A 787 -2.06 24.43 33.75
C ASP A 787 -2.40 23.44 34.89
N VAL A 788 -3.02 23.89 35.97
CA VAL A 788 -3.40 23.07 37.14
C VAL A 788 -4.85 23.33 37.54
N ILE A 789 -5.61 22.26 37.79
CA ILE A 789 -6.95 22.30 38.37
C ILE A 789 -6.95 21.48 39.66
N ILE A 790 -7.37 22.09 40.76
CA ILE A 790 -7.49 21.43 42.05
C ILE A 790 -8.94 21.51 42.53
N ASN A 791 -9.55 20.37 42.84
CA ASN A 791 -10.91 20.28 43.35
C ASN A 791 -10.92 19.49 44.67
N VAL A 792 -11.22 20.18 45.76
CA VAL A 792 -11.16 19.61 47.12
C VAL A 792 -12.47 19.83 47.84
N SER A 793 -12.94 18.79 48.53
CA SER A 793 -13.98 18.97 49.54
C SER A 793 -13.66 18.20 50.82
N GLY A 794 -13.79 18.87 51.94
CA GLY A 794 -13.54 18.30 53.27
C GLY A 794 -14.29 19.09 54.33
N SER A 795 -14.19 18.69 55.59
CA SER A 795 -14.80 19.40 56.72
C SER A 795 -13.72 19.78 57.73
N GLY A 796 -13.57 21.09 57.96
CA GLY A 796 -12.65 21.64 58.96
C GLY A 796 -12.97 21.22 60.40
N VAL A 797 -14.23 20.86 60.67
CA VAL A 797 -14.69 20.30 61.96
C VAL A 797 -15.37 18.95 61.74
N THR A 798 -14.99 17.97 62.55
CA THR A 798 -15.66 16.66 62.68
C THR A 798 -16.08 16.42 64.13
N SER A 799 -16.75 15.30 64.41
CA SER A 799 -17.11 14.90 65.78
C SER A 799 -15.89 14.67 66.67
N GLU A 800 -14.74 14.35 66.08
CA GLU A 800 -13.51 13.96 66.79
C GLU A 800 -12.48 15.09 66.86
N LYS A 801 -12.55 16.07 65.94
CA LYS A 801 -11.55 17.13 65.83
C LYS A 801 -12.17 18.46 65.45
N THR A 802 -11.75 19.52 66.13
CA THR A 802 -12.24 20.88 65.92
C THR A 802 -11.45 21.66 64.83
N TYR A 803 -10.44 21.02 64.22
CA TYR A 803 -9.58 21.59 63.19
C TYR A 803 -8.99 20.51 62.26
N ASN A 804 -9.28 20.61 60.96
CA ASN A 804 -8.76 19.74 59.91
C ASN A 804 -8.29 20.57 58.72
N ASN A 805 -7.22 20.12 58.06
CA ASN A 805 -6.78 20.70 56.80
C ASN A 805 -7.83 20.43 55.73
N VAL A 806 -8.45 21.49 55.22
CA VAL A 806 -9.24 21.46 53.99
C VAL A 806 -8.57 22.46 53.05
N VAL A 807 -7.57 21.98 52.33
CA VAL A 807 -6.61 22.79 51.58
C VAL A 807 -6.52 22.32 50.12
N GLY A 808 -6.46 23.26 49.17
CA GLY A 808 -6.24 22.94 47.76
C GLY A 808 -4.79 22.51 47.49
N LEU A 809 -3.90 23.49 47.28
CA LEU A 809 -2.45 23.28 47.16
C LEU A 809 -1.77 23.61 48.49
N TYR A 810 -1.00 22.67 49.03
CA TYR A 810 -0.35 22.81 50.33
C TYR A 810 1.17 22.70 50.19
N VAL A 811 1.87 23.82 50.31
CA VAL A 811 3.32 23.91 50.13
C VAL A 811 3.96 24.23 51.47
N LEU A 812 4.79 23.33 51.99
CA LEU A 812 5.44 23.47 53.29
C LEU A 812 6.94 23.16 53.21
N ASP A 813 7.67 23.50 54.27
CA ASP A 813 9.01 22.98 54.55
C ASP A 813 9.98 23.18 53.37
N GLY A 814 10.03 24.40 52.85
CA GLY A 814 10.90 24.78 51.72
C GLY A 814 10.44 24.33 50.33
N GLY A 815 9.31 23.63 50.23
CA GLY A 815 8.71 23.18 48.97
C GLY A 815 8.42 24.32 47.97
N GLN A 816 8.47 24.02 46.68
CA GLN A 816 8.28 24.99 45.60
C GLN A 816 7.37 24.43 44.50
N ALA A 817 6.38 25.22 44.12
CA ALA A 817 5.49 24.93 43.00
C ALA A 817 5.62 26.03 41.94
N ASP A 818 6.05 25.67 40.73
CA ASP A 818 6.11 26.57 39.58
C ASP A 818 4.97 26.23 38.60
N ILE A 819 3.92 27.06 38.59
CA ILE A 819 2.78 26.90 37.69
C ILE A 819 2.92 27.92 36.56
N LYS A 820 3.32 27.44 35.38
CA LYS A 820 3.63 28.26 34.19
C LYS A 820 2.38 28.74 33.45
N GLY A 821 1.23 28.13 33.74
CA GLY A 821 -0.06 28.40 33.12
C GLY A 821 -1.14 28.79 34.13
N ASN A 822 -2.38 28.39 33.89
CA ASN A 822 -3.53 28.75 34.70
C ASN A 822 -3.68 27.82 35.91
N LEU A 823 -3.89 28.39 37.10
CA LEU A 823 -4.30 27.65 38.30
C LEU A 823 -5.77 27.90 38.61
N LYS A 824 -6.58 26.84 38.67
CA LYS A 824 -7.96 26.87 39.16
C LYS A 824 -8.10 26.02 40.41
N VAL A 825 -8.42 26.63 41.55
CA VAL A 825 -8.64 25.92 42.80
C VAL A 825 -10.09 26.07 43.25
N THR A 826 -10.74 24.95 43.52
CA THR A 826 -12.07 24.87 44.14
C THR A 826 -11.94 24.15 45.47
N VAL A 827 -12.24 24.84 46.59
CA VAL A 827 -12.28 24.23 47.93
C VAL A 827 -13.68 24.37 48.49
N LYS A 828 -14.32 23.25 48.81
CA LYS A 828 -15.63 23.19 49.45
C LYS A 828 -15.49 22.70 50.88
N ASN A 829 -15.70 23.60 51.84
CA ASN A 829 -15.62 23.32 53.26
C ASN A 829 -16.93 23.70 53.97
N PRO A 830 -17.88 22.76 54.16
CA PRO A 830 -19.20 23.06 54.72
C PRO A 830 -19.18 23.29 56.23
N ARG A 831 -18.13 22.87 56.95
CA ARG A 831 -17.94 23.17 58.38
C ARG A 831 -16.50 23.66 58.61
N PRO A 832 -16.24 24.96 58.38
CA PRO A 832 -14.93 25.56 58.61
C PRO A 832 -14.39 25.28 60.02
N ALA A 833 -13.08 25.02 60.13
CA ALA A 833 -12.35 24.91 61.39
C ALA A 833 -12.58 26.17 62.25
N LEU A 834 -12.79 25.97 63.55
CA LEU A 834 -13.09 27.05 64.51
C LEU A 834 -11.87 27.51 65.31
N ARG A 835 -10.81 26.71 65.31
CA ARG A 835 -9.50 26.99 65.93
C ARG A 835 -8.40 26.27 65.16
N GLY A 836 -7.14 26.55 65.48
CA GLY A 836 -6.00 25.74 65.02
C GLY A 836 -5.61 24.66 66.05
N SER A 837 -4.37 24.19 66.01
CA SER A 837 -3.82 23.25 67.00
C SER A 837 -3.74 23.82 68.42
N SER A 838 -3.61 25.14 68.56
CA SER A 838 -3.69 25.87 69.82
C SER A 838 -5.08 26.51 70.01
N GLU A 839 -5.47 26.79 71.25
CA GLU A 839 -6.75 27.46 71.54
C GLU A 839 -6.73 28.92 71.09
N GLY A 840 -7.53 29.23 70.07
CA GLY A 840 -7.62 30.56 69.48
C GLY A 840 -8.21 30.50 68.06
N ALA A 841 -9.12 31.41 67.74
CA ALA A 841 -9.72 31.49 66.39
C ALA A 841 -8.79 32.16 65.37
N ASP A 842 -7.78 32.88 65.85
CA ASP A 842 -6.77 33.61 65.09
C ASP A 842 -5.97 32.69 64.14
N ILE A 843 -5.73 31.44 64.52
CA ILE A 843 -4.95 30.48 63.72
C ILE A 843 -5.78 29.46 62.92
N ALA A 844 -7.12 29.54 62.96
CA ALA A 844 -7.99 28.60 62.24
C ALA A 844 -7.82 28.66 60.71
N HIS A 845 -7.45 29.83 60.18
CA HIS A 845 -7.28 30.07 58.75
C HIS A 845 -6.15 29.24 58.11
N TYR A 846 -5.13 28.85 58.88
CA TYR A 846 -4.04 27.98 58.40
C TYR A 846 -4.51 26.60 57.94
N TYR A 847 -5.68 26.16 58.40
CA TYR A 847 -6.23 24.84 58.10
C TYR A 847 -7.25 24.89 56.95
N MET A 848 -7.51 26.06 56.37
CA MET A 848 -8.59 26.25 55.38
C MET A 848 -8.18 27.25 54.31
N SER A 849 -7.57 26.77 53.23
CA SER A 849 -6.99 27.64 52.21
C SER A 849 -7.12 27.03 50.82
N GLY A 850 -7.32 27.88 49.81
CA GLY A 850 -7.22 27.45 48.42
C GLY A 850 -5.78 27.03 48.10
N VAL A 851 -4.84 27.95 48.35
CA VAL A 851 -3.41 27.69 48.31
C VAL A 851 -2.83 28.14 49.63
N TYR A 852 -2.07 27.28 50.27
CA TYR A 852 -1.33 27.61 51.48
C TYR A 852 0.14 27.33 51.25
N ALA A 853 0.97 28.33 51.53
CA ALA A 853 2.41 28.22 51.59
C ALA A 853 2.88 28.75 52.94
N GLY A 854 3.67 27.96 53.68
CA GLY A 854 4.13 28.34 55.03
C GLY A 854 5.25 27.43 55.53
N TYR A 855 5.86 27.79 56.66
CA TYR A 855 6.97 27.06 57.28
C TYR A 855 8.16 26.82 56.33
N GLY A 856 8.67 27.87 55.70
CA GLY A 856 9.87 27.85 54.87
C GLY A 856 10.92 28.84 55.38
#